data_AF-D8LH97-F1
#
_entry.id   AF-D8LH97-F1
#
_cell.length_a   1.000
_cell.length_b   1.000
_cell.length_c   1.000
_cell.angle_alpha   90.00
_cell.angle_beta   90.00
_cell.angle_gamma   90.00
#
_symmetry.space_group_name_H-M   'P 1'
#
loop_
_entity.id
_entity.type
_entity.pdbx_description
1 polymer ?
#
loop_
_entity_poly.entity_id
_entity_poly.type
_entity_poly.pdbx_seq_one_letter_code
_entity_poly.pdbx_strand_id
1 'polypeptide(L)'
;MARCTLICAALDKATSDADMADAAMPEVHQQSWTPHRAQNLLGEDLESVLDGALQSKAPEDGQNLLTYAAAQGRDAWFLFIAGKIRSKMGVRALAKELRELDIDRAPLLFNAAASRGEKSCFRTAHDLVYKALGKGGLLEQLGAVDGEGRTMLMHAARSNNSDAYDEIVGIYFKVVPLTSSGYTEKDHKGMNCLHHAAEAGCSEVLGKVIKKYSDAGGSSYAERDNNNRTPVMCVLSDASREERADDSLRDKFTLLYSNMSTTCGEQDEKVCTHDGGHAKQGWMEMTDVPTQQISRSEEISKARGVTELMHAARGGLVSLELALNEPLPSSRLEDGSISLDGALNVEACDEPASDEPRWEPQPAWGKGLLLAAAAERGDIDVLHVVLTAIKDNKFTKEPNTDRFTLRKQESRLAELPYGDGEKVRTVVREMSKGGKSLFSEAILSGQTVAVKHVYRLIVKLFGKTHPETWAILTGRDFNSGKVAEASPLACAASASMEPCDHGRDTFDLVYSYLQTHAPDEKKLRIQLVPQPPPLDLTAKTQISPLVGAAFSSNWILFWRVYDTYTTLAKKPWLRTNALRRATSDKSGGEELMSWREYLRAYSSRAVHVASERGAFTDLRDLVKEGFPLHDDHIPALLVSIGDHEQDIIETVLFAVANASNPFGMAAGVSRFLRRARVDHPMHQRGLRRLQTRIDRFTLEQWMLEPSLLVEKINKAKKYRGPVYKDPLQSALDRGSDALEFLFSPLVLDYVHVKFAGTLPHWSSRNPFQPTINEGLYKYDNFEVYDLAKLLRGSKNDQATGRTAPSGASSASTGSTNRGSFLWRSPGSIMSFLLRFLQGWDHPRSNDQSVWSIPHLTILPGLQFSLAGILGKPETFFKVPVIRFVYEIFSYLVMLVLFCSSVLLKEPDFIPRDEVIFYIFAAGLLWREVLEFLDGVPTRRHRTSGGPRTEEGGRVEPGISHLGAGSNFNRMVSAFTRYVFYDTWNFMDTSTICCIFVAFIFRMIARFDSEFDLFYAQFFYALSAPLLFSRLLVLSQIDATLGPMTQVIWRMMSHMLRFSAFIAMVMLSFALAFHAVFHTCGEHSEPQCTLDDDDAFPLRDAFGTFGDSLLTVFSSALGGPEFDLFDDAGSDCRCNLPRGARSAGISMMVVYTITMSVVLLNLLIAVLSTAHDEVYVNAEKEFHLARARLVVQSARSVAHRRPPPPLNLVKLGFGVLIDVFTEIWRFILWARSLRSRCLDW
;
A
#
# COMPACT_ATOMS: atom_id res chain seq x y z
N MET A 1 -1.27 -21.49 19.39
CA MET A 1 -0.61 -20.60 20.36
C MET A 1 -0.25 -21.40 21.61
N ALA A 2 -1.13 -21.54 22.61
CA ALA A 2 -0.82 -22.23 23.87
C ALA A 2 -0.18 -23.63 23.71
N ARG A 3 -0.61 -24.43 22.72
CA ARG A 3 -0.11 -25.80 22.49
C ARG A 3 1.33 -25.88 21.94
N CYS A 4 1.73 -25.00 21.02
CA CYS A 4 3.10 -25.00 20.48
C CYS A 4 4.09 -24.43 21.49
N THR A 5 3.70 -23.36 22.20
CA THR A 5 4.49 -22.78 23.29
C THR A 5 4.66 -23.78 24.45
N LEU A 6 3.65 -24.61 24.72
CA LEU A 6 3.77 -25.71 25.70
C LEU A 6 4.78 -26.77 25.25
N ILE A 7 4.81 -27.12 23.96
CA ILE A 7 5.78 -28.08 23.42
C ILE A 7 7.20 -27.51 23.49
N CYS A 8 7.42 -26.26 23.08
CA CYS A 8 8.74 -25.63 23.16
C CYS A 8 9.20 -25.51 24.62
N ALA A 9 8.35 -25.03 25.52
CA ALA A 9 8.66 -24.95 26.94
C ALA A 9 8.88 -26.34 27.58
N ALA A 10 8.17 -27.37 27.13
CA ALA A 10 8.38 -28.75 27.61
C ALA A 10 9.68 -29.36 27.07
N LEU A 11 10.06 -29.06 25.83
CA LEU A 11 11.33 -29.49 25.23
C LEU A 11 12.52 -28.76 25.88
N ASP A 12 12.43 -27.45 26.07
CA ASP A 12 13.45 -26.64 26.75
C ASP A 12 13.62 -27.07 28.20
N LYS A 13 12.50 -27.33 28.91
CA LYS A 13 12.53 -27.86 30.27
C LYS A 13 13.12 -29.27 30.33
N ALA A 14 12.77 -30.16 29.41
CA ALA A 14 13.34 -31.50 29.35
C ALA A 14 14.86 -31.50 29.07
N THR A 15 15.35 -30.55 28.27
CA THR A 15 16.80 -30.36 28.07
C THR A 15 17.48 -29.70 29.27
N SER A 16 16.86 -28.68 29.88
CA SER A 16 17.40 -28.06 31.10
C SER A 16 17.48 -29.03 32.27
N ASP A 17 16.50 -29.94 32.39
CA ASP A 17 16.49 -31.00 33.41
C ASP A 17 17.55 -32.08 33.10
N ALA A 18 17.92 -32.29 31.83
CA ALA A 18 18.99 -33.19 31.41
C ALA A 18 20.39 -32.57 31.67
N ASP A 19 20.59 -31.30 31.32
CA ASP A 19 21.84 -30.57 31.58
C ASP A 19 22.10 -30.42 33.09
N MET A 20 21.03 -30.25 33.90
CA MET A 20 21.12 -30.28 35.37
C MET A 20 21.41 -31.68 35.92
N ALA A 21 20.92 -32.76 35.28
CA ALA A 21 21.19 -34.13 35.71
C ALA A 21 22.62 -34.57 35.37
N ASP A 22 23.15 -34.15 34.22
CA ASP A 22 24.55 -34.39 33.82
C ASP A 22 25.55 -33.57 34.65
N ALA A 23 25.13 -32.40 35.18
CA ALA A 23 25.94 -31.63 36.14
C ALA A 23 25.95 -32.24 37.56
N ALA A 24 25.07 -33.18 37.88
CA ALA A 24 24.86 -33.70 39.24
C ALA A 24 25.47 -35.09 39.52
N MET A 25 26.09 -35.77 38.55
CA MET A 25 26.76 -37.06 38.78
C MET A 25 28.11 -37.19 38.06
N PRO A 26 29.23 -37.37 38.78
CA PRO A 26 30.49 -37.74 38.16
C PRO A 26 30.57 -39.26 37.98
N GLU A 27 30.83 -39.66 36.73
CA GLU A 27 31.31 -40.97 36.27
C GLU A 27 30.46 -42.21 36.64
N VAL A 28 29.77 -42.78 35.64
CA VAL A 28 29.83 -44.21 35.24
C VAL A 28 28.81 -44.47 34.11
N HIS A 29 29.32 -45.01 33.00
CA HIS A 29 28.64 -45.54 31.80
C HIS A 29 27.64 -44.65 31.05
N GLN A 30 28.14 -44.02 29.97
CA GLN A 30 27.35 -43.52 28.84
C GLN A 30 26.47 -44.64 28.24
N GLN A 31 25.22 -44.74 28.69
CA GLN A 31 24.16 -45.37 27.92
C GLN A 31 23.48 -44.28 27.08
N SER A 32 23.52 -44.47 25.76
CA SER A 32 22.84 -43.64 24.77
C SER A 32 21.40 -43.34 25.19
N TRP A 33 21.05 -42.06 25.30
CA TRP A 33 19.69 -41.61 25.53
C TRP A 33 18.76 -42.17 24.44
N THR A 34 17.85 -43.07 24.81
CA THR A 34 16.84 -43.59 23.89
C THR A 34 15.56 -42.74 23.95
N PRO A 35 14.89 -42.47 22.80
CA PRO A 35 13.66 -41.66 22.72
C PRO A 35 12.50 -42.13 23.61
N HIS A 36 12.57 -43.36 24.13
CA HIS A 36 11.52 -43.94 24.98
C HIS A 36 11.35 -43.25 26.34
N ARG A 37 12.38 -42.58 26.89
CA ARG A 37 12.26 -41.95 28.22
C ARG A 37 11.55 -40.59 28.20
N ALA A 38 11.70 -39.82 27.11
CA ALA A 38 10.91 -38.60 26.87
C ALA A 38 9.42 -38.92 26.63
N GLN A 39 9.13 -40.08 26.05
CA GLN A 39 7.76 -40.57 25.81
C GLN A 39 7.04 -40.92 27.12
N ASN A 40 7.77 -41.41 28.13
CA ASN A 40 7.21 -41.75 29.44
C ASN A 40 6.95 -40.55 30.35
N LEU A 41 7.63 -39.42 30.13
CA LEU A 41 7.46 -38.19 30.94
C LEU A 41 6.32 -37.29 30.44
N LEU A 42 5.89 -37.44 29.18
CA LEU A 42 4.97 -36.51 28.51
C LEU A 42 3.59 -37.12 28.13
N GLY A 43 3.38 -38.43 28.33
CA GLY A 43 2.08 -39.11 28.20
C GLY A 43 1.49 -39.17 26.78
N GLU A 44 0.34 -39.84 26.64
CA GLU A 44 -0.43 -39.99 25.38
C GLU A 44 -0.88 -38.63 24.79
N ASP A 45 -0.92 -37.58 25.60
CA ASP A 45 -1.33 -36.24 25.18
C ASP A 45 -0.33 -35.60 24.21
N LEU A 46 0.97 -35.89 24.31
CA LEU A 46 2.00 -35.32 23.42
C LEU A 46 1.81 -35.76 21.97
N GLU A 47 1.30 -36.98 21.71
CA GLU A 47 1.01 -37.40 20.32
C GLU A 47 -0.12 -36.55 19.72
N SER A 48 -1.15 -36.23 20.51
CA SER A 48 -2.24 -35.35 20.06
C SER A 48 -1.79 -33.90 19.85
N VAL A 49 -0.85 -33.42 20.68
CA VAL A 49 -0.33 -32.05 20.58
C VAL A 49 0.66 -31.93 19.42
N LEU A 50 1.49 -32.95 19.20
CA LEU A 50 2.44 -33.01 18.09
C LEU A 50 1.73 -33.19 16.75
N ASP A 51 0.65 -33.99 16.68
CA ASP A 51 -0.20 -34.08 15.47
C ASP A 51 -0.91 -32.73 15.19
N GLY A 52 -1.29 -32.00 16.24
CA GLY A 52 -1.82 -30.63 16.11
C GLY A 52 -0.75 -29.60 15.71
N ALA A 53 0.49 -29.75 16.17
CA ALA A 53 1.62 -28.87 15.84
C ALA A 53 2.15 -29.12 14.42
N LEU A 54 2.22 -30.38 13.98
CA LEU A 54 2.60 -30.72 12.60
C LEU A 54 1.56 -30.23 11.58
N GLN A 55 0.31 -30.02 11.99
CA GLN A 55 -0.74 -29.44 11.17
C GLN A 55 -0.86 -27.91 11.29
N SER A 56 -0.24 -27.29 12.30
CA SER A 56 -0.31 -25.85 12.53
C SER A 56 1.05 -25.18 12.31
N LYS A 57 1.11 -24.23 11.37
CA LYS A 57 2.28 -23.34 11.26
C LYS A 57 2.45 -22.57 12.57
N ALA A 58 3.70 -22.41 13.04
CA ALA A 58 3.99 -21.67 14.26
C ALA A 58 3.43 -20.22 14.13
N PRO A 59 2.67 -19.71 15.12
CA PRO A 59 1.89 -18.49 14.94
C PRO A 59 2.69 -17.19 15.08
N GLU A 60 3.93 -17.21 15.57
CA GLU A 60 4.73 -15.99 15.75
C GLU A 60 5.45 -15.57 14.46
N ASP A 61 6.03 -16.53 13.72
CA ASP A 61 6.78 -16.24 12.47
C ASP A 61 6.32 -17.07 11.26
N GLY A 62 5.27 -17.89 11.37
CA GLY A 62 4.77 -18.76 10.28
C GLY A 62 5.77 -19.77 9.69
N GLN A 63 6.93 -19.97 10.33
CA GLN A 63 7.97 -20.92 9.95
C GLN A 63 7.51 -22.37 10.07
N ASN A 64 8.10 -23.25 9.26
CA ASN A 64 7.94 -24.69 9.35
C ASN A 64 8.65 -25.20 10.63
N LEU A 65 8.08 -26.16 11.35
CA LEU A 65 8.70 -26.72 12.56
C LEU A 65 10.10 -27.29 12.26
N LEU A 66 10.30 -27.81 11.05
CA LEU A 66 11.60 -28.31 10.60
C LEU A 66 12.60 -27.16 10.33
N THR A 67 12.14 -26.03 9.79
CA THR A 67 12.99 -24.85 9.56
C THR A 67 13.36 -24.17 10.86
N TYR A 68 12.44 -24.12 11.82
CA TYR A 68 12.70 -23.65 13.17
C TYR A 68 13.75 -24.51 13.88
N ALA A 69 13.61 -25.84 13.85
CA ALA A 69 14.59 -26.74 14.45
C ALA A 69 15.99 -26.60 13.80
N ALA A 70 16.04 -26.39 12.48
CA ALA A 70 17.28 -26.11 11.77
C ALA A 70 17.90 -24.76 12.20
N ALA A 71 17.09 -23.70 12.34
CA ALA A 71 17.55 -22.38 12.80
C ALA A 71 18.10 -22.38 14.23
N GLN A 72 17.56 -23.23 15.10
CA GLN A 72 18.06 -23.42 16.47
C GLN A 72 19.40 -24.17 16.52
N GLY A 73 19.83 -24.80 15.42
CA GLY A 73 21.14 -25.46 15.34
C GLY A 73 21.31 -26.70 16.23
N ARG A 74 20.20 -27.35 16.64
CA ARG A 74 20.20 -28.59 17.45
C ARG A 74 19.87 -29.80 16.58
N ASP A 75 20.87 -30.63 16.32
CA ASP A 75 20.76 -31.82 15.44
C ASP A 75 19.76 -32.86 15.95
N ALA A 76 19.70 -33.10 17.26
CA ALA A 76 18.80 -34.05 17.89
C ALA A 76 17.33 -33.68 17.67
N TRP A 77 17.00 -32.39 17.74
CA TRP A 77 15.65 -31.87 17.49
C TRP A 77 15.27 -32.04 16.03
N PHE A 78 16.18 -31.66 15.14
CA PHE A 78 15.98 -31.78 13.70
C PHE A 78 15.75 -33.24 13.27
N LEU A 79 16.57 -34.18 13.76
CA LEU A 79 16.44 -35.61 13.48
C LEU A 79 15.16 -36.22 14.07
N PHE A 80 14.79 -35.81 15.28
CA PHE A 80 13.57 -36.29 15.92
C PHE A 80 12.33 -35.88 15.12
N ILE A 81 12.24 -34.60 14.73
CA ILE A 81 11.12 -34.08 13.94
C ILE A 81 11.09 -34.71 12.55
N ALA A 82 12.24 -34.76 11.85
CA ALA A 82 12.34 -35.41 10.55
C ALA A 82 11.97 -36.90 10.60
N GLY A 83 12.41 -37.60 11.65
CA GLY A 83 12.11 -39.00 11.90
C GLY A 83 10.62 -39.24 12.12
N LYS A 84 9.96 -38.39 12.92
CA LYS A 84 8.52 -38.47 13.17
C LYS A 84 7.69 -38.16 11.92
N ILE A 85 8.06 -37.14 11.15
CA ILE A 85 7.44 -36.81 9.86
C ILE A 85 7.58 -38.00 8.90
N ARG A 86 8.78 -38.60 8.80
CA ARG A 86 9.03 -39.77 7.96
C ARG A 86 8.20 -40.98 8.39
N SER A 87 8.12 -41.26 9.69
CA SER A 87 7.40 -42.44 10.20
C SER A 87 5.88 -42.31 10.08
N LYS A 88 5.31 -41.11 10.31
CA LYS A 88 3.85 -40.90 10.34
C LYS A 88 3.29 -40.49 8.97
N MET A 89 3.99 -39.64 8.22
CA MET A 89 3.50 -39.08 6.94
C MET A 89 4.20 -39.66 5.69
N GLY A 90 5.25 -40.46 5.87
CA GLY A 90 5.99 -41.10 4.79
C GLY A 90 7.03 -40.20 4.11
N VAL A 91 7.89 -40.83 3.29
CA VAL A 91 9.05 -40.16 2.66
C VAL A 91 8.63 -39.03 1.71
N ARG A 92 7.48 -39.15 1.04
CA ARG A 92 6.97 -38.11 0.14
C ARG A 92 6.56 -36.84 0.89
N ALA A 93 6.00 -36.96 2.08
CA ALA A 93 5.65 -35.81 2.91
C ALA A 93 6.91 -35.12 3.44
N LEU A 94 7.89 -35.90 3.91
CA LEU A 94 9.20 -35.35 4.29
C LEU A 94 9.85 -34.59 3.13
N ALA A 95 9.86 -35.16 1.92
CA ALA A 95 10.40 -34.49 0.73
C ALA A 95 9.66 -33.18 0.40
N LYS A 96 8.34 -33.11 0.65
CA LYS A 96 7.55 -31.89 0.46
C LYS A 96 7.91 -30.83 1.49
N GLU A 97 8.02 -31.20 2.77
CA GLU A 97 8.42 -30.28 3.85
C GLU A 97 9.85 -29.77 3.66
N LEU A 98 10.77 -30.64 3.23
CA LEU A 98 12.15 -30.25 2.91
C LEU A 98 12.23 -29.24 1.74
N ARG A 99 11.26 -29.26 0.80
CA ARG A 99 11.18 -28.31 -0.33
C ARG A 99 10.37 -27.05 -0.01
N GLU A 100 9.70 -26.97 1.14
CA GLU A 100 8.93 -25.80 1.50
C GLU A 100 9.87 -24.65 1.86
N LEU A 101 9.76 -23.54 1.13
CA LEU A 101 10.50 -22.31 1.43
C LEU A 101 9.87 -21.62 2.65
N ASP A 102 10.71 -20.98 3.45
CA ASP A 102 10.27 -20.21 4.61
C ASP A 102 9.59 -18.88 4.20
N ILE A 103 9.11 -18.09 5.17
CA ILE A 103 8.48 -16.77 4.93
C ILE A 103 9.39 -15.86 4.09
N ASP A 104 10.70 -15.86 4.39
CA ASP A 104 11.69 -15.08 3.66
C ASP A 104 12.09 -15.71 2.32
N ARG A 105 11.36 -16.74 1.87
CA ARG A 105 11.71 -17.63 0.76
C ARG A 105 13.06 -18.34 0.92
N ALA A 106 13.59 -18.39 2.15
CA ALA A 106 14.84 -19.07 2.45
C ALA A 106 14.63 -20.61 2.44
N PRO A 107 15.47 -21.37 1.73
CA PRO A 107 15.49 -22.84 1.83
C PRO A 107 15.89 -23.30 3.25
N LEU A 108 15.53 -24.54 3.61
CA LEU A 108 15.88 -25.14 4.89
C LEU A 108 17.38 -25.06 5.23
N LEU A 109 18.25 -25.28 4.24
CA LEU A 109 19.70 -25.23 4.44
C LEU A 109 20.21 -23.83 4.79
N PHE A 110 19.48 -22.76 4.44
CA PHE A 110 19.89 -21.39 4.75
C PHE A 110 19.68 -21.10 6.23
N ASN A 111 18.56 -21.55 6.79
CA ASN A 111 18.30 -21.46 8.22
C ASN A 111 19.27 -22.33 9.03
N ALA A 112 19.60 -23.53 8.54
CA ALA A 112 20.65 -24.34 9.14
C ALA A 112 22.03 -23.66 9.08
N ALA A 113 22.34 -22.99 7.96
CA ALA A 113 23.60 -22.27 7.74
C ALA A 113 23.73 -21.02 8.62
N ALA A 114 22.62 -20.31 8.88
CA ALA A 114 22.56 -19.14 9.74
C ALA A 114 22.52 -19.47 11.25
N SER A 115 22.32 -20.75 11.61
CA SER A 115 22.21 -21.15 13.01
C SER A 115 23.52 -20.93 13.78
N ARG A 116 23.41 -20.44 15.01
CA ARG A 116 24.56 -20.31 15.94
C ARG A 116 24.97 -21.63 16.59
N GLY A 117 24.27 -22.73 16.28
CA GLY A 117 24.48 -24.04 16.89
C GLY A 117 25.64 -24.82 16.29
N GLU A 118 25.73 -26.11 16.61
CA GLU A 118 26.84 -26.97 16.18
C GLU A 118 26.83 -27.26 14.67
N LYS A 119 28.02 -27.39 14.07
CA LYS A 119 28.21 -27.81 12.67
C LYS A 119 27.56 -29.16 12.32
N SER A 120 27.27 -29.99 13.33
CA SER A 120 26.55 -31.26 13.22
C SER A 120 25.14 -31.07 12.65
N CYS A 121 24.44 -29.98 13.00
CA CYS A 121 23.09 -29.71 12.54
C CYS A 121 23.06 -29.46 11.03
N PHE A 122 23.96 -28.63 10.49
CA PHE A 122 24.05 -28.37 9.05
C PHE A 122 24.39 -29.64 8.26
N ARG A 123 25.37 -30.44 8.71
CA ARG A 123 25.70 -31.74 8.08
C ARG A 123 24.50 -32.67 8.06
N THR A 124 23.77 -32.73 9.16
CA THR A 124 22.59 -33.59 9.30
C THR A 124 21.46 -33.14 8.38
N ALA A 125 21.22 -31.83 8.28
CA ALA A 125 20.26 -31.25 7.34
C ALA A 125 20.67 -31.52 5.89
N HIS A 126 21.95 -31.31 5.56
CA HIS A 126 22.53 -31.62 4.25
C HIS A 126 22.35 -33.10 3.87
N ASP A 127 22.71 -34.02 4.76
CA ASP A 127 22.60 -35.46 4.52
C ASP A 127 21.15 -35.91 4.39
N LEU A 128 20.25 -35.31 5.17
CA LEU A 128 18.82 -35.58 5.06
C LEU A 128 18.26 -35.09 3.73
N VAL A 129 18.60 -33.87 3.30
CA VAL A 129 18.20 -33.31 2.00
C VAL A 129 18.77 -34.15 0.86
N TYR A 130 20.03 -34.55 0.93
CA TYR A 130 20.67 -35.41 -0.07
C TYR A 130 19.99 -36.79 -0.16
N LYS A 131 19.73 -37.44 0.99
CA LYS A 131 19.05 -38.74 1.06
C LYS A 131 17.59 -38.67 0.60
N ALA A 132 16.88 -37.59 0.89
CA ALA A 132 15.45 -37.47 0.61
C ALA A 132 15.13 -36.89 -0.78
N LEU A 133 15.91 -35.91 -1.26
CA LEU A 133 15.67 -35.20 -2.52
C LEU A 133 16.66 -35.57 -3.64
N GLY A 134 17.76 -36.26 -3.31
CA GLY A 134 18.83 -36.58 -4.26
C GLY A 134 19.72 -35.38 -4.61
N LYS A 135 20.74 -35.63 -5.44
CA LYS A 135 21.73 -34.61 -5.86
C LYS A 135 21.09 -33.38 -6.51
N GLY A 136 20.03 -33.57 -7.31
CA GLY A 136 19.34 -32.47 -7.99
C GLY A 136 18.62 -31.52 -7.02
N GLY A 137 17.91 -32.05 -6.03
CA GLY A 137 17.23 -31.22 -5.03
C GLY A 137 18.20 -30.55 -4.06
N LEU A 138 19.35 -31.16 -3.79
CA LEU A 138 20.43 -30.50 -3.04
C LEU A 138 21.00 -29.31 -3.83
N LEU A 139 21.28 -29.47 -5.12
CA LEU A 139 21.75 -28.38 -6.00
C LEU A 139 20.73 -27.24 -6.09
N GLU A 140 19.44 -27.57 -6.16
CA GLU A 140 18.34 -26.59 -6.16
C GLU A 140 18.33 -25.75 -4.88
N GLN A 141 18.55 -26.35 -3.71
CA GLN A 141 18.61 -25.61 -2.44
C GLN A 141 19.91 -24.80 -2.29
N LEU A 142 21.05 -25.32 -2.75
CA LEU A 142 22.34 -24.63 -2.66
C LEU A 142 22.45 -23.45 -3.63
N GLY A 143 21.80 -23.52 -4.79
CA GLY A 143 21.78 -22.46 -5.80
C GLY A 143 20.59 -21.49 -5.68
N ALA A 144 19.71 -21.69 -4.70
CA ALA A 144 18.63 -20.76 -4.43
C ALA A 144 19.14 -19.45 -3.82
N VAL A 145 18.30 -18.43 -3.86
CA VAL A 145 18.55 -17.12 -3.26
C VAL A 145 17.30 -16.76 -2.44
N ASP A 146 17.48 -16.17 -1.26
CA ASP A 146 16.34 -15.77 -0.43
C ASP A 146 15.60 -14.56 -1.02
N GLY A 147 14.50 -14.14 -0.38
CA GLY A 147 13.69 -12.99 -0.83
C GLY A 147 14.42 -11.65 -0.80
N GLU A 148 15.55 -11.54 -0.08
CA GLU A 148 16.42 -10.37 -0.04
C GLU A 148 17.59 -10.45 -1.03
N GLY A 149 17.70 -11.50 -1.83
CA GLY A 149 18.82 -11.66 -2.76
C GLY A 149 20.07 -12.29 -2.11
N ARG A 150 19.97 -12.84 -0.88
CA ARG A 150 21.12 -13.39 -0.16
C ARG A 150 21.36 -14.86 -0.52
N THR A 151 22.63 -15.22 -0.68
CA THR A 151 23.08 -16.61 -0.94
C THR A 151 23.34 -17.38 0.36
N MET A 152 23.50 -18.70 0.27
CA MET A 152 23.84 -19.54 1.43
C MET A 152 25.15 -19.10 2.11
N LEU A 153 26.12 -18.63 1.33
CA LEU A 153 27.40 -18.11 1.85
C LEU A 153 27.19 -16.84 2.70
N MET A 154 26.25 -15.97 2.31
CA MET A 154 25.93 -14.77 3.09
C MET A 154 25.24 -15.13 4.42
N HIS A 155 24.35 -16.13 4.41
CA HIS A 155 23.75 -16.67 5.64
C HIS A 155 24.78 -17.32 6.56
N ALA A 156 25.72 -18.07 6.00
CA ALA A 156 26.82 -18.65 6.75
C ALA A 156 27.78 -17.59 7.31
N ALA A 157 28.03 -16.50 6.57
CA ALA A 157 28.82 -15.38 7.07
C ALA A 157 28.18 -14.70 8.30
N ARG A 158 26.84 -14.79 8.43
CA ARG A 158 26.09 -14.25 9.57
C ARG A 158 26.00 -15.16 10.79
N SER A 159 26.37 -16.44 10.68
CA SER A 159 26.09 -17.44 11.72
C SER A 159 26.95 -17.32 12.98
N ASN A 160 27.92 -16.41 12.99
CA ASN A 160 28.86 -16.16 14.11
C ASN A 160 29.56 -17.45 14.62
N ASN A 161 29.62 -18.50 13.79
CA ASN A 161 30.24 -19.78 14.11
C ASN A 161 31.26 -20.17 13.03
N SER A 162 32.54 -20.05 13.36
CA SER A 162 33.66 -20.25 12.43
C SER A 162 33.81 -21.70 11.96
N ASP A 163 33.37 -22.65 12.79
CA ASP A 163 33.40 -24.09 12.54
C ASP A 163 32.27 -24.52 11.59
N ALA A 164 31.08 -23.93 11.77
CA ALA A 164 29.97 -24.13 10.85
C ALA A 164 30.28 -23.51 9.48
N TYR A 165 30.88 -22.32 9.46
CA TYR A 165 31.28 -21.64 8.23
C TYR A 165 32.23 -22.47 7.36
N ASP A 166 33.29 -23.04 7.93
CA ASP A 166 34.25 -23.87 7.19
C ASP A 166 33.61 -25.11 6.56
N GLU A 167 32.70 -25.74 7.30
CA GLU A 167 31.99 -26.93 6.82
C GLU A 167 31.05 -26.58 5.66
N ILE A 168 30.29 -25.50 5.80
CA ILE A 168 29.36 -25.00 4.78
C ILE A 168 30.14 -24.66 3.51
N VAL A 169 31.24 -23.90 3.64
CA VAL A 169 32.13 -23.53 2.53
C VAL A 169 32.72 -24.77 1.86
N GLY A 170 33.19 -25.74 2.66
CA GLY A 170 33.76 -26.99 2.16
C GLY A 170 32.76 -27.85 1.38
N ILE A 171 31.49 -27.87 1.80
CA ILE A 171 30.40 -28.55 1.08
C ILE A 171 29.99 -27.76 -0.16
N TYR A 172 29.83 -26.44 -0.03
CA TYR A 172 29.39 -25.55 -1.11
C TYR A 172 30.32 -25.63 -2.32
N PHE A 173 31.64 -25.52 -2.12
CA PHE A 173 32.62 -25.58 -3.22
C PHE A 173 32.85 -26.98 -3.80
N LYS A 174 32.47 -28.06 -3.09
CA LYS A 174 32.47 -29.41 -3.66
C LYS A 174 31.33 -29.63 -4.65
N VAL A 175 30.22 -28.90 -4.47
CA VAL A 175 28.96 -29.13 -5.19
C VAL A 175 28.72 -28.08 -6.27
N VAL A 176 29.06 -26.81 -6.01
CA VAL A 176 28.96 -25.70 -6.97
C VAL A 176 30.35 -25.44 -7.56
N PRO A 177 30.56 -25.60 -8.89
CA PRO A 177 31.85 -25.36 -9.52
C PRO A 177 32.28 -23.89 -9.30
N LEU A 178 33.57 -23.71 -8.95
CA LEU A 178 34.21 -22.42 -8.65
C LEU A 178 34.05 -21.40 -9.79
N THR A 179 32.93 -20.69 -9.81
CA THR A 179 32.89 -19.33 -10.35
C THR A 179 33.12 -18.39 -9.17
N SER A 180 34.05 -17.45 -9.32
CA SER A 180 34.38 -16.40 -8.33
C SER A 180 33.19 -15.54 -7.89
N SER A 181 32.00 -15.76 -8.46
CA SER A 181 30.78 -14.97 -8.25
C SER A 181 30.19 -15.08 -6.85
N GLY A 182 30.28 -16.23 -6.17
CA GLY A 182 29.53 -16.45 -4.92
C GLY A 182 29.92 -15.52 -3.76
N TYR A 183 31.16 -15.03 -3.74
CA TYR A 183 31.65 -14.07 -2.75
C TYR A 183 31.42 -12.61 -3.15
N THR A 184 31.40 -12.32 -4.46
CA THR A 184 31.22 -10.98 -5.03
C THR A 184 29.78 -10.64 -5.36
N GLU A 185 28.88 -11.63 -5.35
CA GLU A 185 27.44 -11.43 -5.53
C GLU A 185 26.92 -10.48 -4.44
N LYS A 186 26.00 -9.60 -4.85
CA LYS A 186 25.37 -8.60 -4.00
C LYS A 186 23.91 -8.94 -3.82
N ASP A 187 23.42 -8.80 -2.59
CA ASP A 187 22.00 -8.90 -2.28
C ASP A 187 21.23 -7.65 -2.79
N HIS A 188 19.91 -7.60 -2.55
CA HIS A 188 19.08 -6.45 -2.94
C HIS A 188 19.48 -5.14 -2.24
N LYS A 189 20.22 -5.20 -1.13
CA LYS A 189 20.78 -4.04 -0.41
C LYS A 189 22.15 -3.63 -0.96
N GLY A 190 22.68 -4.34 -1.96
CA GLY A 190 24.02 -4.11 -2.50
C GLY A 190 25.13 -4.68 -1.61
N MET A 191 24.80 -5.47 -0.59
CA MET A 191 25.76 -6.05 0.36
C MET A 191 26.27 -7.39 -0.16
N ASN A 192 27.59 -7.55 -0.17
CA ASN A 192 28.24 -8.83 -0.50
C ASN A 192 28.51 -9.67 0.77
N CYS A 193 29.09 -10.86 0.61
CA CYS A 193 29.41 -11.76 1.73
C CYS A 193 30.31 -11.09 2.79
N LEU A 194 31.21 -10.20 2.38
CA LEU A 194 32.10 -9.46 3.29
C LEU A 194 31.34 -8.42 4.12
N HIS A 195 30.34 -7.74 3.54
CA HIS A 195 29.46 -6.83 4.28
C HIS A 195 28.64 -7.57 5.34
N HIS A 196 28.10 -8.74 5.00
CA HIS A 196 27.34 -9.59 5.94
C HIS A 196 28.22 -10.15 7.07
N ALA A 197 29.46 -10.53 6.77
CA ALA A 197 30.43 -10.96 7.79
C ALA A 197 30.83 -9.80 8.72
N ALA A 198 30.99 -8.59 8.16
CA ALA A 198 31.30 -7.38 8.90
C ALA A 198 30.14 -6.94 9.81
N GLU A 199 28.90 -7.06 9.33
CA GLU A 199 27.69 -6.73 10.11
C GLU A 199 27.39 -7.74 11.22
N ALA A 200 27.75 -9.02 11.06
CA ALA A 200 27.48 -10.05 12.06
C ALA A 200 28.44 -10.06 13.27
N GLY A 201 29.55 -9.34 13.17
CA GLY A 201 30.43 -9.09 14.32
C GLY A 201 31.31 -10.26 14.78
N CYS A 202 31.55 -11.30 13.96
CA CYS A 202 32.46 -12.41 14.31
C CYS A 202 33.87 -12.20 13.73
N SER A 203 34.89 -11.97 14.56
CA SER A 203 36.27 -11.73 14.08
C SER A 203 36.86 -12.95 13.34
N GLU A 204 36.56 -14.16 13.80
CA GLU A 204 37.05 -15.40 13.17
C GLU A 204 36.42 -15.66 11.80
N VAL A 205 35.09 -15.53 11.68
CA VAL A 205 34.39 -15.70 10.39
C VAL A 205 34.81 -14.60 9.43
N LEU A 206 34.91 -13.35 9.90
CA LEU A 206 35.37 -12.22 9.09
C LEU A 206 36.79 -12.47 8.55
N GLY A 207 37.73 -12.95 9.37
CA GLY A 207 39.07 -13.29 8.91
C GLY A 207 39.12 -14.41 7.86
N LYS A 208 38.28 -15.43 8.02
CA LYS A 208 38.14 -16.50 7.03
C LYS A 208 37.52 -16.01 5.72
N VAL A 209 36.48 -15.17 5.79
CA VAL A 209 35.83 -14.55 4.63
C VAL A 209 36.82 -13.66 3.88
N ILE A 210 37.59 -12.81 4.58
CA ILE A 210 38.61 -11.95 3.97
C ILE A 210 39.66 -12.77 3.22
N LYS A 211 40.19 -13.84 3.84
CA LYS A 211 41.17 -14.72 3.21
C LYS A 211 40.63 -15.32 1.91
N LYS A 212 39.40 -15.85 1.94
CA LYS A 212 38.75 -16.43 0.77
C LYS A 212 38.34 -15.41 -0.29
N TYR A 213 37.95 -14.20 0.13
CA TYR A 213 37.62 -13.09 -0.77
C TYR A 213 38.86 -12.61 -1.53
N SER A 214 40.01 -12.54 -0.84
CA SER A 214 41.31 -12.24 -1.42
C SER A 214 41.75 -13.31 -2.41
N ASP A 215 41.63 -14.60 -2.04
CA ASP A 215 41.94 -15.73 -2.93
C ASP A 215 41.06 -15.75 -4.19
N ALA A 216 39.84 -15.21 -4.13
CA ALA A 216 38.89 -15.16 -5.24
C ALA A 216 39.11 -13.97 -6.21
N GLY A 217 40.08 -13.10 -5.95
CA GLY A 217 40.40 -11.95 -6.81
C GLY A 217 39.43 -10.77 -6.67
N GLY A 218 38.69 -10.66 -5.56
CA GLY A 218 37.78 -9.54 -5.31
C GLY A 218 38.54 -8.23 -5.09
N SER A 219 38.44 -7.29 -6.04
CA SER A 219 39.37 -6.16 -6.16
C SER A 219 39.01 -4.87 -5.41
N SER A 220 38.02 -4.82 -4.50
CA SER A 220 37.84 -3.60 -3.71
C SER A 220 37.11 -3.82 -2.38
N TYR A 221 37.87 -3.76 -1.28
CA TYR A 221 37.35 -3.50 0.07
C TYR A 221 36.63 -2.13 0.18
N ALA A 222 36.70 -1.29 -0.86
CA ALA A 222 36.00 -0.02 -0.96
C ALA A 222 34.67 -0.11 -1.71
N GLU A 223 34.23 -1.31 -2.14
CA GLU A 223 32.88 -1.48 -2.66
C GLU A 223 31.84 -1.05 -1.61
N ARG A 224 30.90 -0.23 -2.06
CA ARG A 224 29.82 0.29 -1.22
C ARG A 224 28.53 -0.48 -1.46
N ASP A 225 27.76 -0.64 -0.38
CA ASP A 225 26.35 -1.06 -0.45
C ASP A 225 25.47 0.07 -1.03
N ASN A 226 24.17 -0.19 -1.22
CA ASN A 226 23.23 0.82 -1.74
C ASN A 226 23.05 2.02 -0.79
N ASN A 227 23.47 1.90 0.48
CA ASN A 227 23.46 2.97 1.48
C ASN A 227 24.82 3.68 1.56
N ASN A 228 25.70 3.50 0.57
CA ASN A 228 27.04 4.06 0.51
C ASN A 228 27.98 3.62 1.67
N ARG A 229 27.70 2.50 2.33
CA ARG A 229 28.54 1.94 3.40
C ARG A 229 29.54 0.94 2.82
N THR A 230 30.79 1.06 3.22
CA THR A 230 31.81 0.03 2.98
C THR A 230 31.74 -1.05 4.07
N PRO A 231 32.39 -2.23 3.89
CA PRO A 231 32.47 -3.24 4.95
C PRO A 231 33.03 -2.68 6.27
N VAL A 232 33.97 -1.74 6.19
CA VAL A 232 34.53 -1.02 7.35
C VAL A 232 33.46 -0.19 8.06
N MET A 233 32.63 0.53 7.29
CA MET A 233 31.51 1.29 7.85
C MET A 233 30.44 0.36 8.46
N CYS A 234 30.25 -0.84 7.93
CA CYS A 234 29.36 -1.84 8.54
C CYS A 234 29.86 -2.27 9.93
N VAL A 235 31.16 -2.54 10.10
CA VAL A 235 31.76 -2.84 11.42
C VAL A 235 31.55 -1.69 12.40
N LEU A 236 31.72 -0.44 11.95
CA LEU A 236 31.53 0.74 12.79
C LEU A 236 30.05 0.99 13.12
N SER A 237 29.13 0.63 12.23
CA SER A 237 27.69 0.77 12.49
C SER A 237 27.18 -0.24 13.52
N ASP A 238 27.76 -1.44 13.56
CA ASP A 238 27.40 -2.46 14.56
C ASP A 238 27.92 -2.11 15.96
N ALA A 239 29.06 -1.40 16.04
CA ALA A 239 29.59 -0.86 17.30
C ALA A 239 28.60 0.08 18.03
N SER A 240 27.61 0.64 17.33
CA SER A 240 26.56 1.47 17.95
C SER A 240 25.42 0.66 18.59
N ARG A 241 25.37 -0.66 18.36
CA ARG A 241 24.27 -1.56 18.80
C ARG A 241 24.66 -2.52 19.93
N GLU A 242 25.92 -2.84 20.13
CA GLU A 242 26.36 -3.79 21.17
C GLU A 242 26.76 -3.10 22.50
N GLU A 243 26.13 -3.50 23.61
CA GLU A 243 26.32 -2.94 24.97
C GLU A 243 27.68 -3.25 25.62
N ARG A 244 28.51 -4.16 25.07
CA ARG A 244 29.81 -4.55 25.66
C ARG A 244 30.79 -5.11 24.62
N ALA A 245 31.75 -4.32 24.15
CA ALA A 245 33.02 -4.83 23.58
C ALA A 245 33.97 -3.70 23.18
N ASP A 246 34.92 -3.30 24.04
CA ASP A 246 35.99 -2.36 23.63
C ASP A 246 37.16 -3.10 22.92
N ASP A 247 37.48 -4.33 23.34
CA ASP A 247 38.62 -5.09 22.79
C ASP A 247 38.30 -5.81 21.46
N SER A 248 37.10 -6.39 21.31
CA SER A 248 36.71 -7.15 20.10
C SER A 248 36.54 -6.24 18.86
N LEU A 249 36.10 -5.00 19.05
CA LEU A 249 36.00 -4.01 17.96
C LEU A 249 37.37 -3.59 17.44
N ARG A 250 38.35 -3.45 18.34
CA ARG A 250 39.73 -3.11 17.98
C ARG A 250 40.36 -4.22 17.15
N ASP A 251 40.14 -5.48 17.52
CA ASP A 251 40.63 -6.64 16.77
C ASP A 251 39.98 -6.73 15.38
N LYS A 252 38.67 -6.50 15.27
CA LYS A 252 37.93 -6.47 13.98
C LYS A 252 38.47 -5.39 13.04
N PHE A 253 38.65 -4.17 13.56
CA PHE A 253 39.16 -3.06 12.77
C PHE A 253 40.61 -3.30 12.35
N THR A 254 41.45 -3.81 13.26
CA THR A 254 42.85 -4.16 12.99
C THR A 254 42.96 -5.26 11.93
N LEU A 255 42.04 -6.23 11.94
CA LEU A 255 42.04 -7.35 10.98
C LEU A 255 41.60 -6.91 9.57
N LEU A 256 40.65 -5.98 9.43
CA LEU A 256 40.34 -5.34 8.15
C LEU A 256 41.47 -4.43 7.67
N TYR A 257 42.03 -3.62 8.57
CA TYR A 257 43.05 -2.63 8.23
C TYR A 257 44.40 -3.26 7.86
N SER A 258 44.84 -4.30 8.59
CA SER A 258 46.08 -5.03 8.28
C SER A 258 46.03 -5.72 6.92
N ASN A 259 44.89 -6.30 6.52
CA ASN A 259 44.73 -6.93 5.21
C ASN A 259 44.58 -5.91 4.06
N MET A 260 44.05 -4.71 4.33
CA MET A 260 44.06 -3.60 3.37
C MET A 260 45.47 -3.03 3.14
N SER A 261 46.32 -3.06 4.17
CA SER A 261 47.72 -2.60 4.06
C SER A 261 48.60 -3.57 3.26
N THR A 262 48.45 -4.88 3.46
CA THR A 262 49.25 -5.90 2.76
C THR A 262 48.90 -6.04 1.28
N THR A 263 47.65 -5.81 0.89
CA THR A 263 47.23 -5.85 -0.53
C THR A 263 47.73 -4.67 -1.37
N CYS A 264 48.10 -3.55 -0.74
CA CYS A 264 48.75 -2.42 -1.42
C CYS A 264 50.29 -2.54 -1.48
N GLY A 265 50.90 -3.54 -0.84
CA GLY A 265 52.36 -3.60 -0.63
C GLY A 265 53.18 -4.47 -1.60
N GLU A 266 52.57 -5.31 -2.44
CA GLU A 266 53.32 -6.35 -3.17
C GLU A 266 53.05 -6.44 -4.69
N GLN A 267 52.29 -5.52 -5.28
CA GLN A 267 52.13 -5.45 -6.74
C GLN A 267 52.33 -4.00 -7.21
N ASP A 268 53.59 -3.63 -7.42
CA ASP A 268 54.07 -2.81 -8.56
C ASP A 268 55.44 -2.21 -8.26
N GLU A 269 56.48 -3.04 -8.37
CA GLU A 269 57.84 -2.55 -8.60
C GLU A 269 58.41 -3.25 -9.84
N LYS A 270 57.79 -2.99 -10.99
CA LYS A 270 58.42 -3.01 -12.33
C LYS A 270 57.38 -2.69 -13.41
N VAL A 271 57.78 -1.76 -14.30
CA VAL A 271 57.14 -1.38 -15.57
C VAL A 271 56.11 -0.26 -15.47
N CYS A 272 56.58 0.98 -15.53
CA CYS A 272 56.28 1.93 -16.62
C CYS A 272 56.93 3.29 -16.33
N THR A 273 57.87 3.68 -17.20
CA THR A 273 58.41 5.03 -17.32
C THR A 273 57.80 5.68 -18.57
N HIS A 274 57.60 7.01 -18.52
CA HIS A 274 57.12 7.92 -19.59
C HIS A 274 55.61 7.84 -19.89
N ASP A 275 54.82 8.94 -20.01
CA ASP A 275 55.07 10.38 -20.08
C ASP A 275 53.80 11.15 -19.60
N GLY A 276 53.96 12.45 -19.34
CA GLY A 276 53.13 13.26 -18.45
C GLY A 276 51.70 13.64 -18.89
N GLY A 277 50.86 13.89 -17.87
CA GLY A 277 49.52 14.46 -18.01
C GLY A 277 48.72 14.40 -16.70
N HIS A 278 48.74 15.51 -15.95
CA HIS A 278 48.03 15.82 -14.70
C HIS A 278 46.90 14.86 -14.22
N ALA A 279 47.18 14.08 -13.17
CA ALA A 279 46.19 13.57 -12.23
C ALA A 279 46.56 14.04 -10.81
N LYS A 280 45.85 15.05 -10.30
CA LYS A 280 46.01 15.54 -8.92
C LYS A 280 45.22 14.63 -7.96
N GLN A 281 45.95 14.14 -6.97
CA GLN A 281 45.59 13.87 -5.57
C GLN A 281 44.11 13.96 -5.18
N GLY A 282 43.61 12.89 -4.55
CA GLY A 282 42.29 12.90 -3.92
C GLY A 282 42.11 11.85 -2.84
N TRP A 283 42.87 11.94 -1.74
CA TRP A 283 42.36 11.65 -0.40
C TRP A 283 42.89 12.72 0.55
N MET A 284 41.95 13.50 1.09
CA MET A 284 42.16 14.69 1.91
C MET A 284 42.43 14.28 3.37
N GLU A 285 43.41 14.92 4.01
CA GLU A 285 43.58 14.92 5.46
C GLU A 285 42.32 15.44 6.16
N MET A 286 42.05 14.89 7.35
CA MET A 286 40.75 14.95 8.05
C MET A 286 40.44 16.29 8.74
N THR A 287 40.99 17.43 8.29
CA THR A 287 40.89 18.71 9.02
C THR A 287 40.18 19.86 8.33
N ASP A 288 39.84 19.84 7.03
CA ASP A 288 39.21 21.00 6.39
C ASP A 288 38.10 20.63 5.40
N VAL A 289 36.84 20.82 5.80
CA VAL A 289 35.67 20.84 4.89
C VAL A 289 34.97 22.19 5.02
N PRO A 290 34.90 23.02 3.96
CA PRO A 290 34.22 24.32 4.03
C PRO A 290 32.70 24.13 4.02
N THR A 291 32.04 24.67 5.04
CA THR A 291 30.59 24.79 5.13
C THR A 291 30.09 25.90 4.20
N GLN A 292 29.23 25.52 3.25
CA GLN A 292 28.57 26.43 2.32
C GLN A 292 27.47 27.22 3.08
N GLN A 293 27.71 28.52 3.32
CA GLN A 293 26.75 29.43 3.93
C GLN A 293 25.53 29.64 3.02
N ILE A 294 24.36 29.15 3.44
CA ILE A 294 23.06 29.56 2.91
C ILE A 294 22.50 30.60 3.88
N SER A 295 22.41 31.85 3.42
CA SER A 295 21.72 32.95 4.13
C SER A 295 20.21 32.64 4.19
N ARG A 296 19.77 32.08 5.32
CA ARG A 296 18.35 31.88 5.67
C ARG A 296 18.03 32.69 6.92
N SER A 297 16.85 33.33 6.87
CA SER A 297 16.24 34.21 7.87
C SER A 297 16.47 33.78 9.32
N GLU A 298 16.86 34.75 10.14
CA GLU A 298 17.27 34.68 11.55
C GLU A 298 16.18 34.13 12.48
N GLU A 299 14.90 34.17 12.07
CA GLU A 299 13.75 33.77 12.90
C GLU A 299 13.51 32.25 12.97
N ILE A 300 13.94 31.45 11.98
CA ILE A 300 13.74 29.99 12.00
C ILE A 300 14.82 29.27 12.83
N SER A 301 15.96 29.93 13.10
CA SER A 301 17.03 29.34 13.92
C SER A 301 16.65 29.21 15.41
N LYS A 302 15.73 30.06 15.90
CA LYS A 302 15.39 30.14 17.33
C LYS A 302 14.64 28.91 17.86
N ALA A 303 13.74 28.32 17.07
CA ALA A 303 12.97 27.13 17.47
C ALA A 303 13.73 25.79 17.34
N ARG A 304 14.92 25.81 16.72
CA ARG A 304 15.67 24.62 16.34
C ARG A 304 16.44 23.99 17.51
N GLY A 305 16.93 24.81 18.44
CA GLY A 305 17.80 24.37 19.55
C GLY A 305 17.14 23.38 20.52
N VAL A 306 15.89 23.62 20.97
CA VAL A 306 15.22 22.74 21.94
C VAL A 306 14.93 21.36 21.34
N THR A 307 14.45 21.32 20.09
CA THR A 307 14.10 20.07 19.42
C THR A 307 15.35 19.25 19.10
N GLU A 308 16.41 19.89 18.59
CA GLU A 308 17.68 19.22 18.31
C GLU A 308 18.33 18.66 19.58
N LEU A 309 18.37 19.42 20.68
CA LEU A 309 18.94 18.95 21.94
C LEU A 309 18.12 17.82 22.57
N MET A 310 16.78 17.84 22.43
CA MET A 310 15.91 16.73 22.86
C MET A 310 16.13 15.47 22.02
N HIS A 311 16.25 15.60 20.68
CA HIS A 311 16.54 14.49 19.80
C HIS A 311 17.94 13.92 20.06
N ALA A 312 18.92 14.79 20.32
CA ALA A 312 20.27 14.41 20.69
C ALA A 312 20.30 13.67 22.04
N ALA A 313 19.57 14.14 23.05
CA ALA A 313 19.43 13.44 24.33
C ALA A 313 18.78 12.05 24.18
N ARG A 314 17.79 11.91 23.29
CA ARG A 314 17.23 10.60 22.91
C ARG A 314 18.21 9.73 22.14
N GLY A 315 19.16 10.34 21.43
CA GLY A 315 20.21 9.67 20.65
C GLY A 315 21.39 9.16 21.48
N GLY A 316 21.41 9.35 22.80
CA GLY A 316 22.52 8.92 23.68
C GLY A 316 23.60 9.99 23.87
N LEU A 317 24.61 9.67 24.69
CA LEU A 317 25.64 10.63 25.11
C LEU A 317 26.41 11.23 23.93
N VAL A 318 26.81 10.41 22.96
CA VAL A 318 27.57 10.84 21.76
C VAL A 318 26.76 11.81 20.91
N SER A 319 25.45 11.56 20.76
CA SER A 319 24.56 12.44 20.00
C SER A 319 24.42 13.80 20.70
N LEU A 320 24.32 13.81 22.03
CA LEU A 320 24.29 15.02 22.83
C LEU A 320 25.62 15.79 22.74
N GLU A 321 26.77 15.11 22.77
CA GLU A 321 28.08 15.73 22.54
C GLU A 321 28.19 16.35 21.15
N LEU A 322 27.73 15.66 20.10
CA LEU A 322 27.76 16.17 18.73
C LEU A 322 26.91 17.44 18.59
N ALA A 323 25.70 17.45 19.14
CA ALA A 323 24.82 18.61 19.13
C ALA A 323 25.42 19.81 19.90
N LEU A 324 26.11 19.55 21.03
CA LEU A 324 26.78 20.60 21.80
C LEU A 324 28.07 21.13 21.15
N ASN A 325 28.67 20.36 20.23
CA ASN A 325 29.85 20.79 19.48
C ASN A 325 29.52 21.64 18.25
N GLU A 326 28.26 21.65 17.80
CA GLU A 326 27.81 22.49 16.67
C GLU A 326 27.92 23.99 17.03
N PRO A 327 28.37 24.87 16.12
CA PRO A 327 28.63 26.28 16.43
C PRO A 327 27.34 27.04 16.77
N LEU A 328 27.02 27.13 18.06
CA LEU A 328 25.98 28.01 18.60
C LEU A 328 26.56 29.42 18.82
N PRO A 329 26.08 30.47 18.12
CA PRO A 329 26.77 31.76 18.03
C PRO A 329 26.73 32.65 19.30
N SER A 330 26.06 32.27 20.39
CA SER A 330 25.87 33.15 21.56
C SER A 330 25.88 32.49 22.95
N SER A 331 26.18 31.19 23.08
CA SER A 331 25.98 30.44 24.35
C SER A 331 27.24 29.94 25.07
N ARG A 332 28.44 30.18 24.51
CA ARG A 332 29.72 29.77 25.14
C ARG A 332 30.19 30.80 26.18
N LEU A 333 30.40 30.34 27.40
CA LEU A 333 31.00 31.10 28.50
C LEU A 333 32.54 31.13 28.37
N GLU A 334 33.19 32.08 29.04
CA GLU A 334 34.66 32.26 28.99
C GLU A 334 35.46 31.03 29.46
N ASP A 335 34.83 30.15 30.26
CA ASP A 335 35.40 28.89 30.74
C ASP A 335 35.23 27.71 29.74
N GLY A 336 34.68 27.97 28.56
CA GLY A 336 34.38 26.95 27.54
C GLY A 336 33.16 26.09 27.84
N SER A 337 32.40 26.39 28.91
CA SER A 337 31.11 25.76 29.20
C SER A 337 29.99 26.38 28.36
N ILE A 338 28.91 25.64 28.13
CA ILE A 338 27.75 26.11 27.35
C ILE A 338 26.60 26.38 28.32
N SER A 339 26.07 27.62 28.35
CA SER A 339 24.90 27.95 29.17
C SER A 339 23.70 27.10 28.76
N LEU A 340 23.02 26.45 29.71
CA LEU A 340 21.86 25.61 29.42
C LEU A 340 20.70 26.41 28.84
N ASP A 341 20.48 27.63 29.34
CA ASP A 341 19.45 28.54 28.82
C ASP A 341 19.79 29.04 27.42
N GLY A 342 21.09 29.27 27.14
CA GLY A 342 21.57 29.62 25.81
C GLY A 342 21.48 28.46 24.82
N ALA A 343 21.70 27.22 25.26
CA ALA A 343 21.52 26.02 24.42
C ALA A 343 20.05 25.74 24.10
N LEU A 344 19.14 26.02 25.04
CA LEU A 344 17.69 25.93 24.82
C LEU A 344 17.10 27.16 24.12
N ASN A 345 17.91 28.19 23.87
CA ASN A 345 17.55 29.42 23.17
C ASN A 345 16.31 30.13 23.74
N VAL A 346 16.16 30.10 25.07
CA VAL A 346 15.04 30.74 25.78
C VAL A 346 15.42 32.19 26.11
N GLU A 347 15.48 33.06 25.09
CA GLU A 347 15.52 34.51 25.36
C GLU A 347 14.10 35.00 25.70
N ALA A 348 13.95 35.61 26.88
CA ALA A 348 12.73 36.31 27.25
C ALA A 348 12.60 37.58 26.37
N CYS A 349 11.57 37.65 25.54
CA CYS A 349 11.27 38.85 24.79
C CYS A 349 10.67 39.90 25.75
N ASP A 350 11.48 40.86 26.19
CA ASP A 350 11.03 42.03 26.96
C ASP A 350 10.37 43.07 26.03
N GLU A 351 9.09 42.89 25.67
CA GLU A 351 8.25 43.99 25.16
C GLU A 351 6.83 43.95 25.76
N PRO A 352 6.35 45.03 26.40
CA PRO A 352 5.00 45.07 26.97
C PRO A 352 4.00 45.70 25.98
N ALA A 353 3.15 44.88 25.36
CA ALA A 353 1.86 45.36 24.84
C ALA A 353 0.87 44.22 24.55
N SER A 354 -0.35 44.40 25.09
CA SER A 354 -1.65 43.75 24.80
C SER A 354 -2.16 42.68 25.79
N ASP A 355 -3.37 42.97 26.30
CA ASP A 355 -4.13 42.24 27.33
C ASP A 355 -4.77 40.93 26.83
N GLU A 356 -3.97 39.93 26.50
CA GLU A 356 -4.42 38.52 26.44
C GLU A 356 -3.48 37.61 27.23
N PRO A 357 -3.99 36.59 27.96
CA PRO A 357 -3.14 35.66 28.71
C PRO A 357 -2.39 34.72 27.75
N ARG A 358 -1.28 35.21 27.17
CA ARG A 358 -0.31 34.38 26.45
C ARG A 358 0.44 33.49 27.44
N TRP A 359 0.53 32.21 27.12
CA TRP A 359 1.37 31.25 27.83
C TRP A 359 2.84 31.62 27.58
N GLU A 360 3.48 32.33 28.52
CA GLU A 360 4.93 32.47 28.52
C GLU A 360 5.55 31.08 28.77
N PRO A 361 6.34 30.52 27.82
CA PRO A 361 7.03 29.26 28.06
C PRO A 361 8.10 29.50 29.12
N GLN A 362 7.83 29.10 30.36
CA GLN A 362 8.81 29.23 31.43
C GLN A 362 10.08 28.44 31.06
N PRO A 363 11.29 28.98 31.25
CA PRO A 363 12.56 28.28 30.97
C PRO A 363 12.69 26.93 31.68
N ALA A 364 11.96 26.75 32.80
CA ALA A 364 11.85 25.49 33.51
C ALA A 364 11.16 24.37 32.70
N TRP A 365 10.22 24.70 31.79
CA TRP A 365 9.52 23.71 30.96
C TRP A 365 10.44 23.14 29.88
N GLY A 366 11.25 23.96 29.21
CA GLY A 366 12.25 23.50 28.24
C GLY A 366 13.30 22.56 28.88
N LYS A 367 13.78 22.91 30.09
CA LYS A 367 14.64 22.04 30.89
C LYS A 367 13.93 20.73 31.27
N GLY A 368 12.63 20.79 31.55
CA GLY A 368 11.79 19.63 31.83
C GLY A 368 11.67 18.69 30.64
N LEU A 369 11.45 19.22 29.43
CA LEU A 369 11.38 18.42 28.21
C LEU A 369 12.72 17.74 27.89
N LEU A 370 13.84 18.43 28.07
CA LEU A 370 15.17 17.83 27.91
C LEU A 370 15.40 16.69 28.91
N LEU A 371 14.99 16.88 30.17
CA LEU A 371 15.07 15.86 31.21
C LEU A 371 14.15 14.66 30.93
N ALA A 372 12.95 14.90 30.39
CA ALA A 372 12.04 13.84 29.94
C ALA A 372 12.66 13.03 28.79
N ALA A 373 13.23 13.70 27.79
CA ALA A 373 13.88 13.07 26.64
C ALA A 373 15.07 12.18 27.06
N ALA A 374 15.86 12.63 28.03
CA ALA A 374 16.94 11.82 28.62
C ALA A 374 16.40 10.61 29.40
N ALA A 375 15.32 10.78 30.17
CA ALA A 375 14.70 9.69 30.93
C ALA A 375 14.04 8.64 30.04
N GLU A 376 13.42 9.05 28.93
CA GLU A 376 12.75 8.18 27.95
C GLU A 376 13.73 7.25 27.22
N ARG A 377 15.00 7.65 27.06
CA ARG A 377 16.03 6.78 26.45
C ARG A 377 16.54 5.71 27.40
N GLY A 378 16.50 5.96 28.71
CA GLY A 378 17.02 5.05 29.73
C GLY A 378 18.52 5.11 29.98
N ASP A 379 19.29 5.83 29.16
CA ASP A 379 20.73 5.99 29.33
C ASP A 379 21.06 6.83 30.59
N ILE A 380 21.67 6.17 31.58
CA ILE A 380 21.96 6.75 32.90
C ILE A 380 23.00 7.86 32.78
N ASP A 381 23.95 7.76 31.84
CA ASP A 381 25.01 8.73 31.66
C ASP A 381 24.42 10.04 31.12
N VAL A 382 23.53 9.95 30.13
CA VAL A 382 22.79 11.12 29.59
C VAL A 382 21.93 11.76 30.66
N LEU A 383 21.17 10.95 31.41
CA LEU A 383 20.34 11.46 32.50
C LEU A 383 21.17 12.19 33.56
N HIS A 384 22.34 11.66 33.91
CA HIS A 384 23.24 12.29 34.88
C HIS A 384 23.82 13.60 34.36
N VAL A 385 24.26 13.64 33.10
CA VAL A 385 24.76 14.85 32.46
C VAL A 385 23.69 15.93 32.42
N VAL A 386 22.47 15.60 32.00
CA VAL A 386 21.37 16.57 31.93
C VAL A 386 20.99 17.09 33.32
N LEU A 387 20.97 16.23 34.35
CA LEU A 387 20.71 16.66 35.73
C LEU A 387 21.80 17.59 36.28
N THR A 388 23.07 17.30 35.97
CA THR A 388 24.20 18.15 36.34
C THR A 388 24.12 19.49 35.62
N ALA A 389 23.78 19.48 34.34
CA ALA A 389 23.58 20.70 33.55
C ALA A 389 22.42 21.55 34.07
N ILE A 390 21.30 20.96 34.49
CA ILE A 390 20.16 21.68 35.10
C ILE A 390 20.56 22.28 36.44
N LYS A 391 21.36 21.57 37.24
CA LYS A 391 21.85 22.05 38.53
C LYS A 391 22.78 23.26 38.35
N ASP A 392 23.79 23.11 37.50
CA ASP A 392 24.83 24.12 37.30
C ASP A 392 24.40 25.23 36.32
N ASN A 393 23.26 25.04 35.66
CA ASN A 393 22.73 25.87 34.56
C ASN A 393 23.68 25.97 33.35
N LYS A 394 24.60 25.02 33.20
CA LYS A 394 25.58 24.97 32.12
C LYS A 394 26.06 23.54 31.89
N PHE A 395 26.38 23.19 30.65
CA PHE A 395 27.11 21.97 30.33
C PHE A 395 28.61 22.23 30.53
N THR A 396 29.25 21.45 31.41
CA THR A 396 30.68 21.54 31.69
C THR A 396 31.49 20.63 30.76
N LYS A 397 32.52 21.22 30.14
CA LYS A 397 33.49 20.50 29.30
C LYS A 397 34.50 19.75 30.17
N GLU A 398 34.95 18.59 29.72
CA GLU A 398 36.07 17.90 30.36
C GLU A 398 37.38 18.73 30.22
N PRO A 399 38.16 18.91 31.29
CA PRO A 399 39.41 19.66 31.21
C PRO A 399 40.43 18.91 30.34
N ASN A 400 41.12 19.64 29.44
CA ASN A 400 42.17 19.18 28.51
C ASN A 400 41.73 18.52 27.18
N THR A 401 40.46 18.59 26.78
CA THR A 401 40.04 18.20 25.42
C THR A 401 39.72 19.42 24.56
N ASP A 402 40.12 19.44 23.28
CA ASP A 402 39.79 20.53 22.35
C ASP A 402 38.32 20.47 21.91
N ARG A 403 37.74 19.26 21.81
CA ARG A 403 36.31 19.03 21.55
C ARG A 403 35.50 19.01 22.84
N PHE A 404 34.24 19.43 22.77
CA PHE A 404 33.31 19.35 23.90
C PHE A 404 32.96 17.88 24.18
N THR A 405 33.71 17.26 25.08
CA THR A 405 33.42 15.91 25.61
C THR A 405 32.70 16.06 26.94
N LEU A 406 31.56 15.37 27.05
CA LEU A 406 30.80 15.28 28.28
C LEU A 406 31.51 14.27 29.17
N ARG A 407 31.93 14.71 30.35
CA ARG A 407 32.66 13.86 31.29
C ARG A 407 31.86 12.61 31.61
N LYS A 408 32.30 11.45 31.12
CA LYS A 408 31.71 10.15 31.47
C LYS A 408 32.02 9.88 32.94
N GLN A 409 31.04 10.14 33.80
CA GLN A 409 31.25 10.01 35.23
C GLN A 409 31.22 8.54 35.60
N GLU A 410 32.39 7.93 35.82
CA GLU A 410 32.53 6.53 36.23
C GLU A 410 31.71 6.25 37.50
N SER A 411 30.49 5.72 37.30
CA SER A 411 29.70 4.80 38.14
C SER A 411 29.74 4.90 39.68
N ARG A 412 30.20 6.01 40.27
CA ARG A 412 30.04 6.32 41.71
C ARG A 412 28.81 7.21 41.88
N LEU A 413 27.67 6.68 41.42
CA LEU A 413 26.33 7.26 41.50
C LEU A 413 25.76 7.35 42.94
N ALA A 414 26.61 7.16 43.96
CA ALA A 414 26.23 7.31 45.37
C ALA A 414 26.11 8.78 45.80
N GLU A 415 26.75 9.71 45.11
CA GLU A 415 26.84 11.12 45.50
C GLU A 415 26.48 12.04 44.34
N LEU A 416 25.18 12.11 44.00
CA LEU A 416 24.69 13.32 43.32
C LEU A 416 25.01 14.51 44.24
N PRO A 417 25.52 15.64 43.75
CA PRO A 417 25.95 16.73 44.63
C PRO A 417 24.72 17.35 45.33
N TYR A 418 24.56 17.08 46.64
CA TYR A 418 23.30 17.25 47.40
C TYR A 418 23.04 18.65 47.99
N GLY A 419 23.93 19.62 47.79
CA GLY A 419 23.64 21.04 48.06
C GLY A 419 23.08 21.70 46.80
N ASP A 420 21.92 22.36 46.89
CA ASP A 420 21.23 23.11 45.81
C ASP A 420 20.45 22.31 44.75
N GLY A 421 19.67 21.32 45.18
CA GLY A 421 18.69 20.63 44.32
C GLY A 421 17.44 21.45 43.95
N GLU A 422 17.31 22.72 44.37
CA GLU A 422 16.06 23.48 44.20
C GLU A 422 15.73 23.74 42.72
N LYS A 423 16.73 23.97 41.86
CA LYS A 423 16.52 24.12 40.41
C LYS A 423 15.93 22.85 39.79
N VAL A 424 16.47 21.69 40.17
CA VAL A 424 15.97 20.38 39.69
C VAL A 424 14.56 20.13 40.22
N ARG A 425 14.28 20.46 41.49
CA ARG A 425 12.91 20.37 42.05
C ARG A 425 11.93 21.23 41.26
N THR A 426 12.29 22.47 40.94
CA THR A 426 11.44 23.38 40.15
C THR A 426 11.15 22.81 38.77
N VAL A 427 12.16 22.29 38.07
CA VAL A 427 11.97 21.66 36.74
C VAL A 427 11.04 20.44 36.82
N VAL A 428 11.21 19.56 37.81
CA VAL A 428 10.35 18.39 38.00
C VAL A 428 8.91 18.79 38.36
N ARG A 429 8.72 19.85 39.15
CA ARG A 429 7.39 20.41 39.46
C ARG A 429 6.70 20.96 38.21
N GLU A 430 7.40 21.76 37.39
CA GLU A 430 6.86 22.33 36.16
C GLU A 430 6.49 21.26 35.13
N MET A 431 7.30 20.21 35.02
CA MET A 431 6.99 19.08 34.15
C MET A 431 5.71 18.36 34.58
N SER A 432 5.53 18.17 35.89
CA SER A 432 4.30 17.59 36.46
C SER A 432 3.06 18.45 36.19
N LYS A 433 3.18 19.79 36.28
CA LYS A 433 2.09 20.71 35.91
C LYS A 433 1.70 20.58 34.43
N GLY A 434 2.69 20.32 33.56
CA GLY A 434 2.49 20.05 32.14
C GLY A 434 1.87 18.69 31.81
N GLY A 435 1.52 17.88 32.82
CA GLY A 435 0.89 16.56 32.65
C GLY A 435 1.87 15.44 32.29
N LYS A 436 3.19 15.69 32.34
CA LYS A 436 4.23 14.68 32.11
C LYS A 436 4.94 14.31 33.41
N SER A 437 4.98 13.02 33.75
CA SER A 437 5.73 12.53 34.92
C SER A 437 7.09 12.00 34.50
N LEU A 438 8.15 12.47 35.16
CA LEU A 438 9.52 11.96 34.94
C LEU A 438 9.60 10.45 35.16
N PHE A 439 8.82 9.96 36.12
CA PHE A 439 8.75 8.56 36.45
C PHE A 439 8.07 7.75 35.34
N SER A 440 7.01 8.28 34.73
CA SER A 440 6.36 7.64 33.57
C SER A 440 7.27 7.59 32.34
N GLU A 441 8.03 8.65 32.04
CA GLU A 441 8.98 8.67 30.92
C GLU A 441 10.10 7.64 31.13
N ALA A 442 10.62 7.53 32.36
CA ALA A 442 11.62 6.51 32.70
C ALA A 442 11.07 5.08 32.54
N ILE A 443 9.79 4.87 32.82
CA ILE A 443 9.13 3.57 32.62
C ILE A 443 8.98 3.25 31.14
N LEU A 444 8.67 4.25 30.30
CA LEU A 444 8.55 4.09 28.85
C LEU A 444 9.88 3.74 28.18
N SER A 445 11.02 4.05 28.81
CA SER A 445 12.34 3.59 28.33
C SER A 445 12.52 2.08 28.31
N GLY A 446 11.67 1.34 29.03
CA GLY A 446 11.84 -0.08 29.27
C GLY A 446 12.96 -0.42 30.26
N GLN A 447 13.96 0.45 30.49
CA GLN A 447 15.12 0.09 31.30
C GLN A 447 14.84 0.14 32.82
N THR A 448 14.80 -1.02 33.47
CA THR A 448 14.59 -1.12 34.94
C THR A 448 15.61 -0.33 35.74
N VAL A 449 16.85 -0.21 35.24
CA VAL A 449 17.93 0.55 35.89
C VAL A 449 17.60 2.04 35.91
N ALA A 450 17.13 2.61 34.79
CA ALA A 450 16.67 3.99 34.70
C ALA A 450 15.50 4.27 35.66
N VAL A 451 14.51 3.38 35.72
CA VAL A 451 13.36 3.47 36.66
C VAL A 451 13.84 3.51 38.11
N LYS A 452 14.80 2.65 38.50
CA LYS A 452 15.41 2.65 39.85
C LYS A 452 16.12 3.98 40.15
N HIS A 453 16.84 4.55 39.19
CA HIS A 453 17.57 5.81 39.38
C HIS A 453 16.64 7.01 39.48
N VAL A 454 15.64 7.12 38.59
CA VAL A 454 14.65 8.20 38.62
C VAL A 454 13.82 8.14 39.90
N TYR A 455 13.42 6.95 40.35
CA TYR A 455 12.75 6.79 41.64
C TYR A 455 13.62 7.28 42.81
N ARG A 456 14.90 6.85 42.89
CA ARG A 456 15.83 7.30 43.94
C ARG A 456 16.04 8.82 43.90
N LEU A 457 16.09 9.40 42.71
CA LEU A 457 16.19 10.85 42.52
C LEU A 457 14.96 11.56 43.09
N ILE A 458 13.75 11.14 42.72
CA ILE A 458 12.48 11.74 43.19
C ILE A 458 12.37 11.64 44.71
N VAL A 459 12.65 10.46 45.29
CA VAL A 459 12.61 10.24 46.74
C VAL A 459 13.63 11.09 47.49
N LYS A 460 14.82 11.29 46.94
CA LYS A 460 15.85 12.16 47.54
C LYS A 460 15.49 13.65 47.40
N LEU A 461 14.92 14.07 46.28
CA LEU A 461 14.55 15.47 46.03
C LEU A 461 13.39 15.95 46.91
N PHE A 462 12.33 15.15 47.01
CA PHE A 462 11.08 15.54 47.68
C PHE A 462 10.89 14.89 49.06
N GLY A 463 11.72 13.91 49.43
CA GLY A 463 11.63 13.20 50.70
C GLY A 463 10.72 11.98 50.64
N LYS A 464 11.05 10.93 51.41
CA LYS A 464 10.36 9.64 51.32
C LYS A 464 8.87 9.70 51.72
N THR A 465 8.52 10.52 52.71
CA THR A 465 7.17 10.59 53.26
C THR A 465 6.38 11.81 52.78
N HIS A 466 6.93 12.61 51.88
CA HIS A 466 6.30 13.86 51.44
C HIS A 466 5.15 13.58 50.45
N PRO A 467 4.00 14.26 50.57
CA PRO A 467 2.86 14.05 49.66
C PRO A 467 3.17 14.46 48.21
N GLU A 468 4.11 15.38 47.97
CA GLU A 468 4.58 15.74 46.62
C GLU A 468 5.26 14.56 45.92
N THR A 469 6.01 13.72 46.65
CA THR A 469 6.65 12.52 46.11
C THR A 469 5.61 11.57 45.51
N TRP A 470 4.48 11.38 46.20
CA TRP A 470 3.36 10.59 45.69
C TRP A 470 2.71 11.24 44.46
N ALA A 471 2.51 12.56 44.47
CA ALA A 471 1.92 13.28 43.34
C ALA A 471 2.78 13.13 42.07
N ILE A 472 4.10 13.32 42.19
CA ILE A 472 5.05 13.19 41.07
C ILE A 472 5.13 11.74 40.58
N LEU A 473 5.24 10.76 41.49
CA LEU A 473 5.28 9.34 41.14
C LEU A 473 3.98 8.85 40.49
N THR A 474 2.84 9.50 40.72
CA THR A 474 1.56 9.13 40.09
C THR A 474 1.17 10.03 38.91
N GLY A 475 2.00 11.03 38.58
CA GLY A 475 1.70 12.02 37.55
C GLY A 475 0.49 12.90 37.87
N ARG A 476 0.17 13.13 39.16
CA ARG A 476 -0.83 14.12 39.54
C ARG A 476 -0.17 15.45 39.81
N ASP A 477 -0.77 16.52 39.29
CA ASP A 477 -0.42 17.86 39.73
C ASP A 477 -0.85 18.04 41.20
N PHE A 478 0.11 18.40 42.05
CA PHE A 478 -0.08 18.60 43.48
C PHE A 478 -1.08 19.72 43.77
N ASN A 479 -1.12 20.76 42.94
CA ASN A 479 -1.96 21.94 43.15
C ASN A 479 -3.34 21.81 42.50
N SER A 480 -3.42 21.32 41.25
CA SER A 480 -4.70 21.26 40.52
C SER A 480 -5.47 19.94 40.70
N GLY A 481 -4.81 18.88 41.21
CA GLY A 481 -5.40 17.54 41.27
C GLY A 481 -5.66 16.90 39.90
N LYS A 482 -5.31 17.58 38.79
CA LYS A 482 -5.38 17.01 37.44
C LYS A 482 -4.43 15.82 37.34
N VAL A 483 -4.91 14.75 36.73
CA VAL A 483 -4.15 13.51 36.56
C VAL A 483 -3.52 13.52 35.16
N ALA A 484 -2.25 13.12 35.07
CA ALA A 484 -1.55 12.94 33.80
C ALA A 484 -2.30 12.03 32.83
N GLU A 485 -1.99 12.18 31.54
CA GLU A 485 -2.62 11.44 30.44
C GLU A 485 -2.43 9.92 30.56
N ALA A 486 -1.33 9.47 31.17
CA ALA A 486 -1.07 8.05 31.43
C ALA A 486 -0.60 7.81 32.87
N SER A 487 -1.23 6.84 33.56
CA SER A 487 -0.77 6.41 34.88
C SER A 487 0.55 5.63 34.74
N PRO A 488 1.53 5.77 35.65
CA PRO A 488 2.79 5.04 35.57
C PRO A 488 2.60 3.51 35.59
N LEU A 489 1.55 3.00 36.24
CA LEU A 489 1.18 1.58 36.17
C LEU A 489 0.64 1.19 34.80
N ALA A 490 -0.08 2.08 34.11
CA ALA A 490 -0.48 1.86 32.72
C ALA A 490 0.72 1.90 31.78
N CYS A 491 1.66 2.85 31.97
CA CYS A 491 2.92 2.88 31.22
C CYS A 491 3.74 1.60 31.44
N ALA A 492 3.85 1.11 32.68
CA ALA A 492 4.56 -0.13 32.99
C ALA A 492 3.86 -1.36 32.38
N ALA A 493 2.54 -1.34 32.34
CA ALA A 493 1.74 -2.38 31.70
C ALA A 493 1.80 -2.34 30.16
N SER A 494 2.16 -1.21 29.54
CA SER A 494 2.26 -1.05 28.09
C SER A 494 3.69 -1.11 27.54
N ALA A 495 4.71 -0.80 28.34
CA ALA A 495 6.10 -0.64 27.89
C ALA A 495 6.82 -1.96 27.48
N SER A 496 6.16 -3.11 27.63
CA SER A 496 6.77 -4.42 27.36
C SER A 496 6.46 -4.95 25.96
N MET A 497 7.17 -4.47 24.94
CA MET A 497 7.28 -5.20 23.66
C MET A 497 8.57 -6.05 23.56
N GLU A 498 9.46 -5.93 24.55
CA GLU A 498 10.71 -6.69 24.69
C GLU A 498 10.49 -8.02 25.48
N PRO A 499 11.50 -8.93 25.61
CA PRO A 499 11.34 -10.31 26.05
C PRO A 499 10.45 -10.49 27.28
N CYS A 500 9.74 -11.63 27.34
CA CYS A 500 8.56 -11.84 28.20
C CYS A 500 8.75 -11.48 29.69
N ASP A 501 9.96 -11.55 30.24
CA ASP A 501 10.26 -11.29 31.65
C ASP A 501 10.48 -9.81 32.01
N HIS A 502 10.95 -8.99 31.06
CA HIS A 502 11.37 -7.60 31.34
C HIS A 502 10.20 -6.68 31.71
N GLY A 503 9.06 -6.86 31.04
CA GLY A 503 7.82 -6.14 31.37
C GLY A 503 7.29 -6.48 32.76
N ARG A 504 7.39 -7.75 33.15
CA ARG A 504 6.98 -8.22 34.47
C ARG A 504 7.83 -7.59 35.56
N ASP A 505 9.15 -7.60 35.39
CA ASP A 505 10.09 -7.02 36.35
C ASP A 505 9.90 -5.51 36.48
N THR A 506 9.66 -4.82 35.38
CA THR A 506 9.36 -3.39 35.37
C THR A 506 8.05 -3.07 36.09
N PHE A 507 6.99 -3.84 35.82
CA PHE A 507 5.70 -3.68 36.51
C PHE A 507 5.82 -3.97 38.02
N ASP A 508 6.47 -5.07 38.41
CA ASP A 508 6.68 -5.43 39.81
C ASP A 508 7.52 -4.39 40.55
N LEU A 509 8.56 -3.85 39.89
CA LEU A 509 9.39 -2.78 40.43
C LEU A 509 8.57 -1.50 40.67
N VAL A 510 7.84 -1.03 39.65
CA VAL A 510 7.00 0.18 39.73
C VAL A 510 5.91 0.02 40.79
N TYR A 511 5.27 -1.15 40.83
CA TYR A 511 4.27 -1.48 41.82
C TYR A 511 4.84 -1.47 43.25
N SER A 512 6.01 -2.07 43.47
CA SER A 512 6.68 -2.06 44.77
C SER A 512 7.01 -0.63 45.24
N TYR A 513 7.45 0.23 44.33
CA TYR A 513 7.75 1.64 44.63
C TYR A 513 6.48 2.42 44.99
N LEU A 514 5.41 2.28 44.22
CA LEU A 514 4.14 2.91 44.58
C LEU A 514 3.60 2.37 45.91
N GLN A 515 3.73 1.07 46.19
CA GLN A 515 3.31 0.47 47.44
C GLN A 515 4.06 1.06 48.65
N THR A 516 5.37 1.35 48.52
CA THR A 516 6.15 1.94 49.62
C THR A 516 5.78 3.38 49.97
N HIS A 517 5.13 4.11 49.06
CA HIS A 517 4.77 5.52 49.23
C HIS A 517 3.26 5.78 49.41
N ALA A 518 2.42 4.77 49.18
CA ALA A 518 0.97 4.90 49.34
C ALA A 518 0.62 4.97 50.84
N PRO A 519 0.05 6.09 51.34
CA PRO A 519 -0.35 6.20 52.75
C PRO A 519 -1.60 5.36 53.09
N ASP A 520 -2.34 4.90 52.08
CA ASP A 520 -3.54 4.06 52.21
C ASP A 520 -3.64 3.12 51.00
N GLU A 521 -3.94 1.85 51.25
CA GLU A 521 -4.25 0.81 50.26
C GLU A 521 -5.34 1.30 49.27
N LYS A 522 -6.26 2.17 49.73
CA LYS A 522 -7.29 2.80 48.88
C LYS A 522 -6.72 3.68 47.76
N LYS A 523 -5.62 4.42 47.99
CA LYS A 523 -5.03 5.29 46.96
C LYS A 523 -4.35 4.48 45.85
N LEU A 524 -3.71 3.37 46.23
CA LEU A 524 -3.13 2.40 45.30
C LEU A 524 -4.24 1.74 44.46
N ARG A 525 -5.36 1.40 45.09
CA ARG A 525 -6.54 0.83 44.41
C ARG A 525 -7.13 1.76 43.35
N ILE A 526 -7.18 3.07 43.61
CA ILE A 526 -7.69 4.06 42.63
C ILE A 526 -6.86 4.11 41.35
N GLN A 527 -5.57 3.82 41.41
CA GLN A 527 -4.69 3.80 40.22
C GLN A 527 -4.86 2.54 39.35
N LEU A 528 -5.38 1.45 39.94
CA LEU A 528 -5.57 0.17 39.26
C LEU A 528 -7.00 -0.04 38.75
N VAL A 529 -8.00 0.62 39.37
CA VAL A 529 -9.41 0.47 39.00
C VAL A 529 -9.73 1.36 37.80
N PRO A 530 -10.31 0.81 36.71
CA PRO A 530 -10.81 1.63 35.61
C PRO A 530 -11.87 2.60 36.13
N GLN A 531 -11.62 3.90 35.96
CA GLN A 531 -12.63 4.94 36.24
C GLN A 531 -13.71 4.86 35.15
N PRO A 532 -15.01 4.99 35.50
CA PRO A 532 -16.05 5.13 34.49
C PRO A 532 -15.78 6.40 33.65
N PRO A 533 -15.97 6.35 32.33
CA PRO A 533 -15.76 7.53 31.49
C PRO A 533 -16.66 8.67 31.98
N PRO A 534 -16.15 9.91 32.11
CA PRO A 534 -16.98 11.06 32.45
C PRO A 534 -18.04 11.28 31.36
N LEU A 535 -19.23 11.77 31.74
CA LEU A 535 -20.33 12.10 30.82
C LEU A 535 -20.00 13.23 29.82
N ASP A 536 -18.85 13.89 29.98
CA ASP A 536 -18.39 14.95 29.12
C ASP A 536 -17.46 14.38 28.02
N LEU A 537 -17.96 14.32 26.79
CA LEU A 537 -17.34 13.71 25.60
C LEU A 537 -16.03 14.38 25.14
N THR A 538 -15.56 15.42 25.83
CA THR A 538 -14.31 16.13 25.53
C THR A 538 -13.12 15.69 26.39
N ALA A 539 -13.35 14.91 27.46
CA ALA A 539 -12.28 14.47 28.36
C ALA A 539 -11.59 13.19 27.84
N LYS A 540 -10.27 13.28 27.56
CA LYS A 540 -9.43 12.12 27.22
C LYS A 540 -9.53 11.05 28.32
N THR A 541 -9.94 9.84 27.97
CA THR A 541 -10.12 8.72 28.91
C THR A 541 -8.78 8.10 29.29
N GLN A 542 -8.56 7.90 30.59
CA GLN A 542 -7.37 7.23 31.10
C GLN A 542 -7.39 5.72 30.77
N ILE A 543 -6.32 5.25 30.15
CA ILE A 543 -6.12 3.82 29.88
C ILE A 543 -5.82 3.12 31.21
N SER A 544 -6.66 2.15 31.59
CA SER A 544 -6.41 1.36 32.81
C SER A 544 -5.19 0.43 32.63
N PRO A 545 -4.42 0.12 33.69
CA PRO A 545 -3.28 -0.80 33.59
C PRO A 545 -3.64 -2.18 33.04
N LEU A 546 -4.85 -2.67 33.33
CA LEU A 546 -5.34 -3.95 32.80
C LEU A 546 -5.54 -3.90 31.28
N VAL A 547 -6.00 -2.77 30.76
CA VAL A 547 -6.18 -2.52 29.33
C VAL A 547 -4.81 -2.35 28.65
N GLY A 548 -3.88 -1.60 29.28
CA GLY A 548 -2.49 -1.50 28.81
C GLY A 548 -1.81 -2.87 28.71
N ALA A 549 -1.97 -3.71 29.73
CA ALA A 549 -1.43 -5.07 29.74
C ALA A 549 -2.06 -5.95 28.65
N ALA A 550 -3.35 -5.81 28.38
CA ALA A 550 -4.03 -6.53 27.32
C ALA A 550 -3.53 -6.12 25.91
N PHE A 551 -3.15 -4.85 25.72
CA PHE A 551 -2.58 -4.35 24.47
C PHE A 551 -1.10 -4.68 24.28
N SER A 552 -0.35 -4.95 25.36
CA SER A 552 1.08 -5.31 25.28
C SER A 552 1.36 -6.65 24.61
N SER A 553 0.34 -7.48 24.34
CA SER A 553 0.48 -8.86 23.83
C SER A 553 1.28 -9.83 24.72
N ASN A 554 1.83 -9.36 25.85
CA ASN A 554 2.57 -10.16 26.83
C ASN A 554 1.62 -10.79 27.86
N TRP A 555 1.29 -12.08 27.67
CA TRP A 555 0.36 -12.81 28.53
C TRP A 555 0.84 -12.96 29.99
N ILE A 556 2.16 -13.03 30.20
CA ILE A 556 2.77 -13.12 31.54
C ILE A 556 2.54 -11.81 32.31
N LEU A 557 2.77 -10.68 31.64
CA LEU A 557 2.50 -9.35 32.19
C LEU A 557 1.01 -9.17 32.50
N PHE A 558 0.11 -9.58 31.59
CA PHE A 558 -1.33 -9.53 31.82
C PHE A 558 -1.75 -10.31 33.08
N TRP A 559 -1.27 -11.55 33.23
CA TRP A 559 -1.56 -12.36 34.42
C TRP A 559 -1.03 -11.72 35.70
N ARG A 560 0.16 -11.13 35.66
CA ARG A 560 0.76 -10.46 36.82
C ARG A 560 -0.03 -9.23 37.24
N VAL A 561 -0.44 -8.40 36.28
CA VAL A 561 -1.30 -7.22 36.50
C VAL A 561 -2.65 -7.64 37.06
N TYR A 562 -3.23 -8.73 36.52
CA TYR A 562 -4.49 -9.28 36.99
C TYR A 562 -4.40 -9.82 38.42
N ASP A 563 -3.38 -10.60 38.74
CA ASP A 563 -3.16 -11.16 40.08
C ASP A 563 -2.98 -10.02 41.12
N THR A 564 -2.17 -9.03 40.78
CA THR A 564 -1.96 -7.81 41.59
C THR A 564 -3.26 -7.04 41.83
N TYR A 565 -4.12 -6.95 40.81
CA TYR A 565 -5.45 -6.35 40.95
C TYR A 565 -6.35 -7.17 41.90
N THR A 566 -6.38 -8.49 41.77
CA THR A 566 -7.24 -9.35 42.60
C THR A 566 -6.84 -9.38 44.07
N THR A 567 -5.53 -9.37 44.35
CA THR A 567 -4.98 -9.32 45.71
C THR A 567 -5.38 -8.02 46.42
N LEU A 568 -5.24 -6.86 45.77
CA LEU A 568 -5.63 -5.56 46.32
C LEU A 568 -7.14 -5.35 46.43
N ALA A 569 -7.93 -5.92 45.52
CA ALA A 569 -9.38 -5.78 45.56
C ALA A 569 -10.02 -6.57 46.72
N LYS A 570 -9.27 -7.49 47.38
CA LYS A 570 -9.72 -8.48 48.38
C LYS A 570 -10.97 -9.25 47.95
N LYS A 571 -11.19 -9.27 46.64
CA LYS A 571 -12.28 -9.94 45.94
C LYS A 571 -11.66 -10.38 44.63
N PRO A 572 -11.80 -11.67 44.25
CA PRO A 572 -11.54 -12.05 42.88
C PRO A 572 -12.36 -11.10 42.01
N TRP A 573 -11.85 -10.70 40.85
CA TRP A 573 -12.65 -10.01 39.85
C TRP A 573 -13.67 -11.01 39.29
N LEU A 574 -14.64 -11.35 40.13
CA LEU A 574 -15.74 -12.23 39.86
C LEU A 574 -16.67 -11.41 38.99
N ARG A 575 -16.64 -11.74 37.69
CA ARG A 575 -17.55 -11.27 36.66
C ARG A 575 -19.00 -11.19 37.17
N THR A 576 -19.40 -12.08 38.09
CA THR A 576 -20.69 -12.11 38.77
C THR A 576 -21.01 -10.90 39.66
N ASN A 577 -20.05 -10.18 40.26
CA ASN A 577 -20.34 -9.00 41.11
C ASN A 577 -20.55 -7.70 40.32
N ALA A 578 -19.92 -7.57 39.15
CA ALA A 578 -20.27 -6.52 38.19
C ALA A 578 -21.67 -6.77 37.60
N LEU A 579 -22.03 -8.05 37.41
CA LEU A 579 -23.33 -8.49 36.92
C LEU A 579 -24.45 -8.43 37.99
N ARG A 580 -24.17 -8.76 39.27
CA ARG A 580 -25.16 -8.79 40.35
C ARG A 580 -25.64 -7.39 40.80
N ARG A 581 -24.87 -6.32 40.52
CA ARG A 581 -25.37 -4.93 40.66
C ARG A 581 -26.28 -4.49 39.50
N ALA A 582 -26.23 -5.19 38.36
CA ALA A 582 -27.10 -4.93 37.21
C ALA A 582 -28.32 -5.88 37.17
N THR A 583 -28.31 -6.97 37.93
CA THR A 583 -29.41 -7.96 37.94
C THR A 583 -29.84 -8.29 39.37
N SER A 584 -30.82 -7.53 39.88
CA SER A 584 -31.67 -7.95 40.98
C SER A 584 -33.01 -8.43 40.41
N ASP A 585 -33.13 -9.72 40.04
CA ASP A 585 -34.25 -10.58 40.44
C ASP A 585 -33.98 -12.06 40.09
N LYS A 586 -34.77 -12.93 40.73
CA LYS A 586 -34.61 -14.35 41.11
C LYS A 586 -34.36 -15.44 40.05
N SER A 587 -33.87 -16.55 40.62
CA SER A 587 -33.82 -17.96 40.17
C SER A 587 -32.79 -18.27 39.08
N GLY A 588 -32.03 -19.37 39.10
CA GLY A 588 -31.86 -20.55 39.96
C GLY A 588 -30.67 -21.29 39.34
N GLY A 589 -29.88 -22.01 40.15
CA GLY A 589 -28.56 -22.48 39.77
C GLY A 589 -28.52 -23.38 38.54
N GLU A 590 -27.50 -23.19 37.70
CA GLU A 590 -26.95 -24.18 36.78
C GLU A 590 -25.58 -23.74 36.22
N GLU A 591 -24.85 -24.70 35.67
CA GLU A 591 -23.41 -24.79 35.36
C GLU A 591 -22.72 -23.56 34.75
N LEU A 592 -21.40 -23.49 34.99
CA LEU A 592 -20.46 -22.47 34.51
C LEU A 592 -20.43 -22.39 32.97
N MET A 593 -21.23 -21.50 32.38
CA MET A 593 -21.17 -21.13 30.96
C MET A 593 -19.85 -20.41 30.61
N SER A 594 -19.32 -20.69 29.42
CA SER A 594 -18.14 -20.00 28.88
C SER A 594 -18.42 -18.52 28.61
N TRP A 595 -17.37 -17.69 28.56
CA TRP A 595 -17.52 -16.24 28.29
C TRP A 595 -18.23 -15.92 26.97
N ARG A 596 -18.07 -16.80 25.97
CA ARG A 596 -18.76 -16.72 24.68
C ARG A 596 -20.25 -17.03 24.77
N GLU A 597 -20.62 -18.09 25.50
CA GLU A 597 -22.04 -18.42 25.72
C GLU A 597 -22.75 -17.35 26.54
N TYR A 598 -22.05 -16.70 27.46
CA TYR A 598 -22.61 -15.58 28.22
C TYR A 598 -22.86 -14.33 27.35
N LEU A 599 -21.90 -13.94 26.50
CA LEU A 599 -22.11 -12.82 25.56
C LEU A 599 -23.20 -13.13 24.55
N ARG A 600 -23.28 -14.39 24.11
CA ARG A 600 -24.35 -14.89 23.26
C ARG A 600 -25.71 -14.83 23.97
N ALA A 601 -25.81 -15.28 25.22
CA ALA A 601 -27.04 -15.18 26.01
C ALA A 601 -27.44 -13.72 26.29
N TYR A 602 -26.48 -12.83 26.55
CA TYR A 602 -26.74 -11.41 26.78
C TYR A 602 -27.25 -10.70 25.51
N SER A 603 -26.59 -10.89 24.37
CA SER A 603 -27.04 -10.35 23.09
C SER A 603 -28.34 -10.98 22.62
N SER A 604 -28.58 -12.26 22.88
CA SER A 604 -29.88 -12.91 22.63
C SER A 604 -30.99 -12.29 23.48
N ARG A 605 -30.75 -11.99 24.77
CA ARG A 605 -31.75 -11.40 25.66
C ARG A 605 -32.00 -9.93 25.31
N ALA A 606 -30.98 -9.17 24.93
CA ALA A 606 -31.12 -7.80 24.44
C ALA A 606 -31.99 -7.74 23.16
N VAL A 607 -31.76 -8.67 22.22
CA VAL A 607 -32.57 -8.80 21.01
C VAL A 607 -34.02 -9.19 21.35
N HIS A 608 -34.24 -10.12 22.28
CA HIS A 608 -35.59 -10.54 22.68
C HIS A 608 -36.35 -9.40 23.39
N VAL A 609 -35.69 -8.66 24.28
CA VAL A 609 -36.29 -7.52 24.99
C VAL A 609 -36.57 -6.36 24.03
N ALA A 610 -35.67 -6.08 23.08
CA ALA A 610 -35.90 -5.07 22.03
C ALA A 610 -37.08 -5.48 21.13
N SER A 611 -37.18 -6.77 20.80
CA SER A 611 -38.29 -7.34 20.02
C SER A 611 -39.63 -7.26 20.77
N GLU A 612 -39.66 -7.57 22.07
CA GLU A 612 -40.88 -7.52 22.88
C GLU A 612 -41.36 -6.09 23.14
N ARG A 613 -40.43 -5.14 23.28
CA ARG A 613 -40.73 -3.74 23.61
C ARG A 613 -40.83 -2.81 22.39
N GLY A 614 -40.46 -3.28 21.20
CA GLY A 614 -40.39 -2.45 19.99
C GLY A 614 -39.25 -1.41 19.99
N ALA A 615 -38.25 -1.54 20.88
CA ALA A 615 -37.17 -0.57 21.06
C ALA A 615 -35.95 -0.85 20.15
N PHE A 616 -36.17 -0.94 18.84
CA PHE A 616 -35.11 -1.30 17.89
C PHE A 616 -34.10 -0.17 17.63
N THR A 617 -34.46 1.09 17.90
CA THR A 617 -33.55 2.24 17.82
C THR A 617 -32.40 2.14 18.82
N ASP A 618 -32.71 1.74 20.05
CA ASP A 618 -31.74 1.63 21.13
C ASP A 618 -30.78 0.46 20.87
N LEU A 619 -31.31 -0.63 20.32
CA LEU A 619 -30.49 -1.77 19.89
C LEU A 619 -29.56 -1.40 18.72
N ARG A 620 -30.03 -0.60 17.76
CA ARG A 620 -29.20 -0.09 16.66
C ARG A 620 -28.03 0.74 17.19
N ASP A 621 -28.32 1.67 18.09
CA ASP A 621 -27.32 2.59 18.61
C ASP A 621 -26.27 1.83 19.46
N LEU A 622 -26.69 0.83 20.23
CA LEU A 622 -25.78 -0.10 20.92
C LEU A 622 -24.89 -0.89 19.96
N VAL A 623 -25.44 -1.45 18.88
CA VAL A 623 -24.65 -2.19 17.88
C VAL A 623 -23.67 -1.27 17.14
N LYS A 624 -24.06 -0.01 16.90
CA LYS A 624 -23.19 1.03 16.32
C LYS A 624 -22.02 1.38 17.25
N GLU A 625 -22.22 1.37 18.57
CA GLU A 625 -21.18 1.55 19.58
C GLU A 625 -20.31 0.29 19.82
N GLY A 626 -20.52 -0.77 19.04
CA GLY A 626 -19.70 -1.99 19.07
C GLY A 626 -20.29 -3.15 19.84
N PHE A 627 -21.60 -3.12 20.16
CA PHE A 627 -22.27 -4.27 20.77
C PHE A 627 -22.28 -5.49 19.82
N PRO A 628 -21.73 -6.65 20.25
CA PRO A 628 -21.61 -7.81 19.38
C PRO A 628 -22.96 -8.49 19.17
N LEU A 629 -23.41 -8.54 17.91
CA LEU A 629 -24.55 -9.33 17.47
C LEU A 629 -24.05 -10.62 16.83
N HIS A 630 -24.59 -11.78 17.18
CA HIS A 630 -24.23 -13.06 16.56
C HIS A 630 -25.23 -13.44 15.46
N ASP A 631 -24.76 -14.20 14.46
CA ASP A 631 -25.56 -14.71 13.32
C ASP A 631 -26.84 -15.43 13.78
N ASP A 632 -26.77 -16.12 14.93
CA ASP A 632 -27.87 -16.90 15.51
C ASP A 632 -29.02 -16.03 16.04
N HIS A 633 -28.82 -14.72 16.23
CA HIS A 633 -29.84 -13.78 16.75
C HIS A 633 -30.61 -13.04 15.66
N ILE A 634 -30.08 -13.08 14.43
CA ILE A 634 -30.69 -12.49 13.24
C ILE A 634 -32.08 -13.08 12.95
N PRO A 635 -32.33 -14.39 13.10
CA PRO A 635 -33.68 -14.96 12.95
C PRO A 635 -34.71 -14.30 13.86
N ALA A 636 -34.38 -14.06 15.14
CA ALA A 636 -35.29 -13.44 16.11
C ALA A 636 -35.60 -11.98 15.73
N LEU A 637 -34.60 -11.22 15.27
CA LEU A 637 -34.77 -9.86 14.76
C LEU A 637 -35.67 -9.81 13.52
N LEU A 638 -35.58 -10.82 12.65
CA LEU A 638 -36.32 -10.87 11.40
C LEU A 638 -37.77 -11.34 11.57
N VAL A 639 -38.10 -12.04 12.66
CA VAL A 639 -39.48 -12.46 12.99
C VAL A 639 -40.34 -11.28 13.48
N SER A 640 -39.70 -10.26 14.06
CA SER A 640 -40.36 -9.08 14.65
C SER A 640 -40.21 -7.81 13.80
N ILE A 641 -40.04 -7.95 12.47
CA ILE A 641 -39.64 -6.81 11.61
C ILE A 641 -40.63 -5.63 11.64
N GLY A 642 -41.92 -5.90 11.87
CA GLY A 642 -42.95 -4.91 12.18
C GLY A 642 -42.85 -3.58 11.40
N ASP A 643 -43.13 -2.47 12.08
CA ASP A 643 -42.98 -1.10 11.55
C ASP A 643 -41.52 -0.56 11.66
N HIS A 644 -40.60 -1.36 12.22
CA HIS A 644 -39.20 -0.98 12.49
C HIS A 644 -38.21 -1.56 11.46
N GLU A 645 -38.68 -1.83 10.24
CA GLU A 645 -37.89 -2.45 9.14
C GLU A 645 -36.52 -1.77 8.97
N GLN A 646 -36.48 -0.43 9.03
CA GLN A 646 -35.26 0.31 8.75
C GLN A 646 -34.22 0.25 9.88
N ASP A 647 -34.66 0.30 11.13
CA ASP A 647 -33.77 0.19 12.29
C ASP A 647 -33.16 -1.21 12.38
N ILE A 648 -33.94 -2.25 12.06
CA ILE A 648 -33.46 -3.64 12.04
C ILE A 648 -32.44 -3.84 10.90
N ILE A 649 -32.70 -3.29 9.71
CA ILE A 649 -31.75 -3.34 8.59
C ILE A 649 -30.44 -2.64 8.94
N GLU A 650 -30.50 -1.46 9.56
CA GLU A 650 -29.30 -0.72 9.98
C GLU A 650 -28.54 -1.47 11.07
N THR A 651 -29.24 -2.04 12.06
CA THR A 651 -28.65 -2.85 13.12
C THR A 651 -27.90 -4.06 12.55
N VAL A 652 -28.48 -4.79 11.59
CA VAL A 652 -27.82 -5.93 10.95
C VAL A 652 -26.59 -5.49 10.12
N LEU A 653 -26.66 -4.35 9.45
CA LEU A 653 -25.51 -3.84 8.68
C LEU A 653 -24.35 -3.38 9.58
N PHE A 654 -24.65 -2.70 10.69
CA PHE A 654 -23.62 -2.34 11.67
C PHE A 654 -23.03 -3.58 12.35
N ALA A 655 -23.84 -4.59 12.64
CA ALA A 655 -23.35 -5.86 13.16
C ALA A 655 -22.39 -6.57 12.18
N VAL A 656 -22.75 -6.63 10.90
CA VAL A 656 -21.89 -7.20 9.84
C VAL A 656 -20.60 -6.39 9.69
N ALA A 657 -20.67 -5.06 9.76
CA ALA A 657 -19.49 -4.19 9.65
C ALA A 657 -18.54 -4.32 10.85
N ASN A 658 -19.09 -4.53 12.06
CA ASN A 658 -18.32 -4.64 13.31
C ASN A 658 -17.86 -6.08 13.60
N ALA A 659 -18.21 -7.06 12.76
CA ALA A 659 -17.82 -8.45 12.94
C ALA A 659 -16.32 -8.66 12.66
N SER A 660 -15.67 -9.54 13.43
CA SER A 660 -14.27 -9.93 13.17
C SER A 660 -14.07 -10.64 11.82
N ASN A 661 -15.15 -11.18 11.24
CA ASN A 661 -15.20 -11.65 9.86
C ASN A 661 -16.48 -11.14 9.19
N PRO A 662 -16.45 -9.92 8.60
CA PRO A 662 -17.61 -9.29 7.97
C PRO A 662 -18.18 -10.16 6.83
N PHE A 663 -17.32 -10.82 6.06
CA PHE A 663 -17.72 -11.71 4.97
C PHE A 663 -18.37 -13.00 5.47
N GLY A 664 -17.84 -13.58 6.55
CA GLY A 664 -18.41 -14.77 7.20
C GLY A 664 -19.81 -14.49 7.75
N MET A 665 -19.96 -13.39 8.47
CA MET A 665 -21.24 -12.96 9.02
C MET A 665 -22.23 -12.59 7.91
N ALA A 666 -21.81 -11.80 6.91
CA ALA A 666 -22.65 -11.46 5.75
C ALA A 666 -23.11 -12.69 4.96
N ALA A 667 -22.23 -13.68 4.77
CA ALA A 667 -22.56 -14.95 4.14
C ALA A 667 -23.53 -15.79 5.01
N GLY A 668 -23.36 -15.76 6.33
CA GLY A 668 -24.30 -16.33 7.30
C GLY A 668 -25.69 -15.71 7.19
N VAL A 669 -25.77 -14.37 7.19
CA VAL A 669 -27.01 -13.61 7.03
C VAL A 669 -27.67 -13.92 5.68
N SER A 670 -26.92 -13.88 4.57
CA SER A 670 -27.46 -14.16 3.23
C SER A 670 -27.95 -15.60 3.11
N ARG A 671 -27.24 -16.58 3.69
CA ARG A 671 -27.65 -17.98 3.70
C ARG A 671 -28.94 -18.18 4.52
N PHE A 672 -29.09 -17.46 5.63
CA PHE A 672 -30.31 -17.47 6.42
C PHE A 672 -31.48 -16.82 5.66
N LEU A 673 -31.29 -15.64 5.08
CA LEU A 673 -32.29 -14.93 4.28
C LEU A 673 -32.81 -15.76 3.10
N ARG A 674 -31.96 -16.62 2.51
CA ARG A 674 -32.37 -17.57 1.45
C ARG A 674 -33.14 -18.79 1.97
N ARG A 675 -32.94 -19.18 3.23
CA ARG A 675 -33.59 -20.35 3.85
C ARG A 675 -34.89 -20.00 4.56
N ALA A 676 -35.02 -18.78 5.08
CA ALA A 676 -36.21 -18.31 5.78
C ALA A 676 -37.39 -18.17 4.79
N ARG A 677 -38.21 -19.21 4.66
CA ARG A 677 -39.54 -19.13 4.05
C ARG A 677 -40.49 -18.49 5.05
N VAL A 678 -40.58 -17.16 5.02
CA VAL A 678 -41.57 -16.41 5.80
C VAL A 678 -42.78 -16.12 4.89
N ASP A 679 -43.94 -16.67 5.24
CA ASP A 679 -45.16 -16.66 4.40
C ASP A 679 -45.93 -15.33 4.39
N HIS A 680 -45.34 -14.23 4.90
CA HIS A 680 -46.01 -12.92 4.95
C HIS A 680 -45.52 -11.96 3.83
N PRO A 681 -46.41 -11.42 2.97
CA PRO A 681 -46.02 -10.65 1.78
C PRO A 681 -45.34 -9.29 2.08
N MET A 682 -45.61 -8.68 3.25
CA MET A 682 -44.91 -7.47 3.68
C MET A 682 -43.44 -7.72 4.08
N HIS A 683 -43.11 -8.90 4.65
CA HIS A 683 -41.74 -9.22 5.05
C HIS A 683 -40.82 -9.53 3.86
N GLN A 684 -41.35 -10.07 2.75
CA GLN A 684 -40.53 -10.39 1.58
C GLN A 684 -39.89 -9.17 0.89
N ARG A 685 -40.52 -8.00 0.93
CA ARG A 685 -39.92 -6.78 0.37
C ARG A 685 -38.78 -6.25 1.24
N GLY A 686 -38.94 -6.27 2.56
CA GLY A 686 -37.89 -5.88 3.51
C GLY A 686 -36.68 -6.83 3.46
N LEU A 687 -36.93 -8.14 3.42
CA LEU A 687 -35.88 -9.16 3.29
C LEU A 687 -35.09 -9.01 1.96
N ARG A 688 -35.78 -8.70 0.85
CA ARG A 688 -35.10 -8.41 -0.43
C ARG A 688 -34.24 -7.15 -0.33
N ARG A 689 -34.72 -6.07 0.30
CA ARG A 689 -33.94 -4.84 0.49
C ARG A 689 -32.72 -5.07 1.37
N LEU A 690 -32.86 -5.83 2.46
CA LEU A 690 -31.76 -6.21 3.33
C LEU A 690 -30.72 -7.03 2.56
N GLN A 691 -31.16 -8.03 1.79
CA GLN A 691 -30.28 -8.85 0.95
C GLN A 691 -29.51 -7.98 -0.07
N THR A 692 -30.18 -7.04 -0.75
CA THR A 692 -29.50 -6.14 -1.70
C THR A 692 -28.49 -5.22 -1.02
N ARG A 693 -28.76 -4.75 0.21
CA ARG A 693 -27.81 -3.94 0.98
C ARG A 693 -26.61 -4.74 1.48
N ILE A 694 -26.82 -5.96 1.95
CA ILE A 694 -25.73 -6.85 2.38
C ILE A 694 -24.86 -7.24 1.19
N ASP A 695 -25.45 -7.55 0.04
CA ASP A 695 -24.72 -7.87 -1.20
C ASP A 695 -23.91 -6.65 -1.70
N ARG A 696 -24.45 -5.44 -1.58
CA ARG A 696 -23.71 -4.20 -1.88
C ARG A 696 -22.57 -3.97 -0.89
N PHE A 697 -22.81 -4.12 0.41
CA PHE A 697 -21.80 -3.92 1.46
C PHE A 697 -20.64 -4.91 1.31
N THR A 698 -20.94 -6.19 1.04
CA THR A 698 -19.90 -7.20 0.78
C THR A 698 -19.10 -6.89 -0.48
N LEU A 699 -19.75 -6.43 -1.55
CA LEU A 699 -19.06 -6.00 -2.77
C LEU A 699 -18.12 -4.80 -2.52
N GLU A 700 -18.58 -3.81 -1.75
CA GLU A 700 -17.79 -2.62 -1.39
C GLU A 700 -16.55 -2.98 -0.56
N GLN A 701 -16.70 -3.82 0.46
CA GLN A 701 -15.58 -4.30 1.28
C GLN A 701 -14.60 -5.18 0.49
N TRP A 702 -15.11 -6.02 -0.42
CA TRP A 702 -14.26 -6.89 -1.25
C TRP A 702 -13.34 -6.11 -2.20
N MET A 703 -13.74 -4.90 -2.58
CA MET A 703 -12.95 -4.03 -3.45
C MET A 703 -11.89 -3.20 -2.71
N LEU A 704 -12.03 -3.01 -1.40
CA LEU A 704 -11.14 -2.14 -0.60
C LEU A 704 -9.89 -2.86 -0.08
N GLU A 705 -9.90 -4.19 0.11
CA GLU A 705 -8.74 -4.96 0.60
C GLU A 705 -8.48 -6.29 -0.16
N PRO A 706 -8.02 -6.26 -1.42
CA PRO A 706 -7.73 -7.48 -2.18
C PRO A 706 -6.48 -8.23 -1.68
N SER A 707 -5.50 -7.52 -1.09
CA SER A 707 -4.18 -8.03 -0.70
C SER A 707 -4.25 -9.06 0.43
N LEU A 708 -5.07 -8.82 1.45
CA LEU A 708 -5.34 -9.75 2.56
C LEU A 708 -5.99 -11.06 2.10
N LEU A 709 -6.67 -11.04 0.94
CA LEU A 709 -7.37 -12.18 0.35
C LEU A 709 -6.48 -12.98 -0.61
N VAL A 710 -5.62 -12.33 -1.40
CA VAL A 710 -4.61 -13.03 -2.23
C VAL A 710 -3.66 -13.83 -1.32
N GLU A 711 -3.29 -13.27 -0.17
CA GLU A 711 -2.44 -13.94 0.81
C GLU A 711 -3.14 -15.15 1.47
N LYS A 712 -4.44 -15.04 1.79
CA LYS A 712 -5.23 -16.12 2.40
C LYS A 712 -5.68 -17.20 1.41
N ILE A 713 -5.95 -16.85 0.15
CA ILE A 713 -6.33 -17.81 -0.92
C ILE A 713 -5.10 -18.61 -1.39
N ASN A 714 -3.92 -17.99 -1.44
CA ASN A 714 -2.67 -18.73 -1.68
C ASN A 714 -2.37 -19.72 -0.55
N LYS A 715 -2.74 -19.40 0.70
CA LYS A 715 -2.70 -20.35 1.84
C LYS A 715 -3.73 -21.49 1.71
N ALA A 716 -4.90 -21.26 1.10
CA ALA A 716 -5.96 -22.27 0.93
C ALA A 716 -5.75 -23.26 -0.24
N LYS A 717 -4.87 -22.95 -1.22
CA LYS A 717 -4.58 -23.82 -2.37
C LYS A 717 -3.74 -25.08 -2.05
N LYS A 718 -3.34 -25.30 -0.78
CA LYS A 718 -2.39 -26.37 -0.40
C LYS A 718 -3.00 -27.71 0.08
N TYR A 719 -4.30 -27.94 -0.13
CA TYR A 719 -4.91 -29.26 0.07
C TYR A 719 -5.13 -30.00 -1.25
N ARG A 720 -4.40 -31.10 -1.48
CA ARG A 720 -4.89 -32.26 -2.24
C ARG A 720 -4.31 -33.57 -1.69
N GLY A 721 -5.21 -34.41 -1.17
CA GLY A 721 -5.10 -35.87 -1.26
C GLY A 721 -5.42 -36.36 -2.68
N PRO A 722 -5.36 -37.68 -2.95
CA PRO A 722 -4.85 -38.20 -4.21
C PRO A 722 -5.87 -38.26 -5.35
N VAL A 723 -5.30 -38.27 -6.57
CA VAL A 723 -5.93 -38.31 -7.90
C VAL A 723 -6.45 -36.95 -8.38
N TYR A 724 -5.53 -36.18 -8.97
CA TYR A 724 -5.85 -35.00 -9.78
C TYR A 724 -6.52 -35.49 -11.08
N LYS A 725 -7.83 -35.70 -11.05
CA LYS A 725 -8.63 -35.69 -12.28
C LYS A 725 -8.61 -34.28 -12.85
N ASP A 726 -8.36 -34.18 -14.15
CA ASP A 726 -8.39 -32.94 -14.91
C ASP A 726 -9.68 -32.15 -14.57
N PRO A 727 -9.60 -30.92 -14.04
CA PRO A 727 -10.76 -30.13 -13.67
C PRO A 727 -11.70 -29.88 -14.86
N LEU A 728 -11.18 -29.93 -16.10
CA LEU A 728 -12.00 -29.88 -17.30
C LEU A 728 -12.91 -31.12 -17.42
N GLN A 729 -12.36 -32.30 -17.14
CA GLN A 729 -13.05 -33.58 -17.27
C GLN A 729 -14.01 -33.83 -16.10
N SER A 730 -13.65 -33.42 -14.89
CA SER A 730 -14.58 -33.49 -13.75
C SER A 730 -15.72 -32.45 -13.83
N ALA A 731 -15.59 -31.39 -14.64
CA ALA A 731 -16.65 -30.41 -14.89
C ALA A 731 -17.58 -30.87 -16.02
N LEU A 732 -17.04 -31.47 -17.08
CA LEU A 732 -17.79 -32.13 -18.15
C LEU A 732 -18.60 -33.33 -17.64
N ASP A 733 -18.04 -34.15 -16.75
CA ASP A 733 -18.71 -35.33 -16.17
C ASP A 733 -19.84 -35.00 -15.18
N ARG A 734 -19.89 -33.78 -14.62
CA ARG A 734 -20.87 -33.38 -13.58
C ARG A 734 -22.07 -32.59 -14.09
N GLY A 735 -22.10 -32.20 -15.37
CA GLY A 735 -23.23 -31.51 -15.97
C GLY A 735 -23.66 -30.22 -15.25
N SER A 736 -22.74 -29.48 -14.62
CA SER A 736 -23.07 -28.19 -13.98
C SER A 736 -22.96 -27.03 -14.99
N ASP A 737 -23.89 -26.08 -14.89
CA ASP A 737 -24.01 -24.95 -15.80
C ASP A 737 -22.71 -24.15 -15.90
N ALA A 738 -22.13 -24.05 -17.10
CA ALA A 738 -20.82 -23.42 -17.35
C ALA A 738 -20.70 -21.90 -17.01
N LEU A 739 -21.70 -21.32 -16.35
CA LEU A 739 -21.63 -20.02 -15.70
C LEU A 739 -20.73 -20.05 -14.46
N GLU A 740 -20.69 -21.15 -13.69
CA GLU A 740 -19.78 -21.29 -12.54
C GLU A 740 -18.29 -21.42 -12.97
N PHE A 741 -18.04 -21.89 -14.19
CA PHE A 741 -16.70 -22.08 -14.73
C PHE A 741 -15.97 -20.75 -15.03
N LEU A 742 -16.68 -19.76 -15.57
CA LEU A 742 -16.11 -18.46 -15.97
C LEU A 742 -15.87 -17.50 -14.79
N PHE A 743 -16.60 -17.68 -13.68
CA PHE A 743 -16.41 -16.88 -12.45
C PHE A 743 -15.52 -17.58 -11.41
N SER A 744 -14.95 -18.74 -11.75
CA SER A 744 -13.99 -19.42 -10.88
C SER A 744 -12.65 -18.68 -10.88
N PRO A 745 -12.12 -18.28 -9.71
CA PRO A 745 -10.83 -17.56 -9.57
C PRO A 745 -9.66 -18.25 -10.29
N LEU A 746 -9.73 -19.57 -10.45
CA LEU A 746 -8.73 -20.39 -11.13
C LEU A 746 -8.60 -20.10 -12.63
N VAL A 747 -9.66 -19.66 -13.31
CA VAL A 747 -9.64 -19.38 -14.75
C VAL A 747 -9.04 -18.00 -15.02
N LEU A 748 -9.36 -16.99 -14.17
CA LEU A 748 -8.70 -15.68 -14.24
C LEU A 748 -7.21 -15.77 -13.87
N ASP A 749 -6.85 -16.58 -12.87
CA ASP A 749 -5.46 -16.84 -12.51
C ASP A 749 -4.69 -17.53 -13.65
N TYR A 750 -5.34 -18.49 -14.33
CA TYR A 750 -4.75 -19.17 -15.50
C TYR A 750 -4.53 -18.20 -16.68
N VAL A 751 -5.49 -17.31 -16.94
CA VAL A 751 -5.37 -16.27 -17.97
C VAL A 751 -4.27 -15.27 -17.60
N HIS A 752 -4.17 -14.86 -16.34
CA HIS A 752 -3.16 -13.93 -15.85
C HIS A 752 -1.74 -14.53 -15.95
N VAL A 753 -1.55 -15.78 -15.53
CA VAL A 753 -0.26 -16.50 -15.63
C VAL A 753 0.15 -16.70 -17.09
N LYS A 754 -0.79 -17.03 -17.97
CA LYS A 754 -0.50 -17.22 -19.39
C LYS A 754 -0.19 -15.89 -20.10
N PHE A 755 -0.89 -14.80 -19.75
CA PHE A 755 -0.59 -13.46 -20.29
C PHE A 755 0.74 -12.90 -19.78
N ALA A 756 1.01 -13.04 -18.48
CA ALA A 756 2.27 -12.60 -17.86
C ALA A 756 3.48 -13.38 -18.41
N GLY A 757 3.30 -14.66 -18.78
CA GLY A 757 4.34 -15.47 -19.43
C GLY A 757 4.55 -15.20 -20.92
N THR A 758 3.64 -14.45 -21.58
CA THR A 758 3.72 -14.15 -23.03
C THR A 758 4.17 -12.72 -23.36
N LEU A 759 4.17 -11.82 -22.38
CA LEU A 759 4.67 -10.45 -22.57
C LEU A 759 6.19 -10.43 -22.35
N PRO A 760 7.01 -9.86 -23.26
CA PRO A 760 8.43 -9.70 -23.01
C PRO A 760 8.64 -8.82 -21.77
N HIS A 761 9.48 -9.28 -20.84
CA HIS A 761 9.82 -8.53 -19.64
C HIS A 761 10.80 -7.41 -20.02
N TRP A 762 10.31 -6.18 -20.22
CA TRP A 762 11.10 -5.05 -20.72
C TRP A 762 12.22 -4.57 -19.77
N SER A 763 12.33 -5.12 -18.57
CA SER A 763 13.38 -4.80 -17.60
C SER A 763 14.58 -5.77 -17.61
N SER A 764 14.55 -6.88 -18.36
CA SER A 764 15.70 -7.80 -18.41
C SER A 764 16.75 -7.32 -19.41
N ARG A 765 18.01 -7.21 -18.95
CA ARG A 765 19.16 -6.76 -19.77
C ARG A 765 19.60 -7.75 -20.86
N ASN A 766 18.87 -8.85 -21.09
CA ASN A 766 19.18 -9.84 -22.11
C ASN A 766 17.92 -10.20 -22.92
N PRO A 767 17.81 -9.78 -24.19
CA PRO A 767 16.61 -10.01 -25.01
C PRO A 767 16.43 -11.46 -25.53
N PHE A 768 17.29 -12.41 -25.13
CA PHE A 768 17.26 -13.80 -25.62
C PHE A 768 17.44 -14.86 -24.52
N GLN A 769 16.67 -14.78 -23.43
CA GLN A 769 16.51 -15.93 -22.54
C GLN A 769 15.33 -16.80 -23.02
N PRO A 770 15.50 -18.13 -23.14
CA PRO A 770 14.41 -19.02 -23.56
C PRO A 770 13.31 -19.02 -22.51
N THR A 771 12.08 -18.75 -22.95
CA THR A 771 10.89 -18.76 -22.08
C THR A 771 10.57 -20.18 -21.61
N ILE A 772 9.92 -20.29 -20.45
CA ILE A 772 9.49 -21.50 -19.69
C ILE A 772 8.74 -22.57 -20.53
N ASN A 773 8.43 -22.30 -21.80
CA ASN A 773 7.69 -23.19 -22.68
C ASN A 773 8.49 -24.41 -23.20
N GLU A 774 9.83 -24.40 -23.20
CA GLU A 774 10.61 -25.56 -23.66
C GLU A 774 10.47 -26.80 -22.75
N GLY A 775 10.11 -26.62 -21.47
CA GLY A 775 9.89 -27.74 -20.55
C GLY A 775 8.54 -28.44 -20.69
N LEU A 776 7.58 -27.88 -21.42
CA LEU A 776 6.19 -28.38 -21.54
C LEU A 776 5.90 -29.15 -22.83
N TYR A 777 6.84 -29.20 -23.79
CA TYR A 777 6.63 -29.82 -25.11
C TYR A 777 6.89 -31.33 -25.20
N LYS A 778 7.10 -32.03 -24.07
CA LYS A 778 7.12 -33.51 -24.04
C LYS A 778 5.83 -34.06 -23.43
N TYR A 779 4.75 -34.00 -24.21
CA TYR A 779 3.56 -34.83 -24.01
C TYR A 779 3.11 -35.40 -25.35
N ASP A 780 3.92 -36.32 -25.89
CA ASP A 780 3.50 -37.23 -26.95
C ASP A 780 2.58 -38.27 -26.30
N ASN A 781 1.27 -38.06 -26.39
CA ASN A 781 0.19 -39.06 -26.43
C ASN A 781 -1.14 -38.39 -26.05
N PHE A 782 -1.80 -37.78 -27.02
CA PHE A 782 -3.25 -37.61 -26.99
C PHE A 782 -3.85 -38.46 -28.11
N GLU A 783 -4.63 -39.47 -27.73
CA GLU A 783 -5.51 -40.18 -28.65
C GLU A 783 -6.53 -39.18 -29.22
N VAL A 784 -6.59 -39.13 -30.55
CA VAL A 784 -7.49 -38.28 -31.33
C VAL A 784 -8.93 -38.76 -31.11
N TYR A 785 -9.75 -37.97 -30.44
CA TYR A 785 -11.19 -38.22 -30.33
C TYR A 785 -11.94 -37.61 -31.52
N ASP A 786 -12.70 -38.47 -32.22
CA ASP A 786 -13.58 -38.08 -33.32
C ASP A 786 -14.89 -37.48 -32.78
N LEU A 787 -14.88 -36.16 -32.58
CA LEU A 787 -15.99 -35.35 -32.08
C LEU A 787 -17.24 -35.43 -32.98
N ALA A 788 -17.10 -35.87 -34.24
CA ALA A 788 -18.23 -36.09 -35.16
C ALA A 788 -19.12 -37.27 -34.73
N LYS A 789 -18.59 -38.20 -33.93
CA LYS A 789 -19.32 -39.37 -33.42
C LYS A 789 -20.22 -39.03 -32.22
N LEU A 790 -19.92 -37.95 -31.51
CA LEU A 790 -20.65 -37.48 -30.32
C LEU A 790 -21.81 -36.54 -30.68
N LEU A 791 -21.76 -35.90 -31.84
CA LEU A 791 -22.79 -34.96 -32.33
C LEU A 791 -23.88 -35.61 -33.21
N ARG A 792 -23.76 -36.90 -33.56
CA ARG A 792 -24.88 -37.65 -34.17
C ARG A 792 -25.75 -38.25 -33.07
N GLY A 793 -26.74 -37.46 -32.68
CA GLY A 793 -27.62 -37.74 -31.55
C GLY A 793 -28.39 -39.07 -31.62
N SER A 794 -28.63 -39.58 -30.42
CA SER A 794 -29.66 -40.53 -30.03
C SER A 794 -31.03 -40.13 -30.58
N LYS A 795 -31.61 -40.98 -31.44
CA LYS A 795 -33.05 -41.02 -31.73
C LYS A 795 -33.64 -42.20 -30.97
N ASN A 796 -34.54 -41.90 -30.04
CA ASN A 796 -35.45 -42.88 -29.46
C ASN A 796 -36.61 -43.10 -30.44
N ASP A 797 -36.81 -44.35 -30.88
CA ASP A 797 -38.13 -44.87 -31.25
C ASP A 797 -38.28 -46.26 -30.60
N GLN A 798 -39.23 -46.38 -29.68
CA GLN A 798 -39.78 -47.66 -29.23
C GLN A 798 -40.97 -48.00 -30.12
N ALA A 799 -40.90 -49.10 -30.87
CA ALA A 799 -42.03 -50.01 -31.05
C ALA A 799 -41.59 -51.32 -31.73
N THR A 800 -41.75 -52.42 -30.99
CA THR A 800 -42.18 -53.76 -31.44
C THR A 800 -41.66 -54.36 -32.76
N GLY A 801 -40.98 -55.51 -32.63
CA GLY A 801 -41.46 -56.75 -33.24
C GLY A 801 -40.96 -57.17 -34.64
N ARG A 802 -40.13 -58.22 -34.61
CA ARG A 802 -40.03 -59.35 -35.56
C ARG A 802 -39.35 -59.20 -36.95
N THR A 803 -38.40 -60.13 -37.11
CA THR A 803 -38.03 -60.95 -38.28
C THR A 803 -37.24 -60.35 -39.45
N ALA A 804 -36.09 -61.00 -39.68
CA ALA A 804 -35.14 -60.99 -40.80
C ALA A 804 -35.74 -61.43 -42.17
N PRO A 805 -34.97 -61.67 -43.25
CA PRO A 805 -33.67 -61.13 -43.74
C PRO A 805 -33.72 -60.74 -45.25
N SER A 806 -32.53 -60.49 -45.84
CA SER A 806 -32.17 -60.44 -47.28
C SER A 806 -32.38 -59.08 -47.96
N GLY A 807 -31.53 -58.61 -48.88
CA GLY A 807 -30.35 -59.14 -49.54
C GLY A 807 -30.07 -58.28 -50.79
N ALA A 808 -28.80 -58.27 -51.23
CA ALA A 808 -28.34 -57.92 -52.59
C ALA A 808 -28.45 -56.44 -53.05
N SER A 809 -27.32 -55.80 -53.39
CA SER A 809 -26.87 -55.51 -54.78
C SER A 809 -27.65 -54.34 -55.41
N SER A 810 -27.15 -53.38 -56.18
CA SER A 810 -25.95 -53.22 -57.02
C SER A 810 -26.03 -51.76 -57.51
N ALA A 811 -24.91 -51.05 -57.58
CA ALA A 811 -24.25 -50.64 -58.82
C ALA A 811 -24.91 -49.51 -59.64
N SER A 812 -24.08 -48.48 -59.83
CA SER A 812 -23.73 -47.86 -61.12
C SER A 812 -24.51 -46.64 -61.65
N THR A 813 -23.70 -45.62 -61.96
CA THR A 813 -23.75 -44.71 -63.13
C THR A 813 -24.91 -43.71 -63.21
N GLY A 814 -24.73 -42.44 -63.57
CA GLY A 814 -23.58 -41.66 -64.04
C GLY A 814 -24.06 -40.40 -64.77
N SER A 815 -23.25 -39.34 -64.75
CA SER A 815 -23.34 -38.14 -65.62
C SER A 815 -24.54 -37.19 -65.33
N THR A 816 -24.53 -35.87 -65.50
CA THR A 816 -23.66 -34.89 -66.17
C THR A 816 -24.04 -33.49 -65.66
N ASN A 817 -23.10 -32.53 -65.69
CA ASN A 817 -23.21 -31.06 -65.93
C ASN A 817 -24.64 -30.44 -65.91
N ARG A 818 -24.91 -29.23 -65.37
CA ARG A 818 -24.16 -27.96 -65.47
C ARG A 818 -24.86 -26.87 -64.60
N GLY A 819 -24.08 -25.98 -63.96
CA GLY A 819 -24.40 -24.56 -63.69
C GLY A 819 -25.71 -24.14 -63.01
N SER A 820 -25.62 -23.74 -61.74
CA SER A 820 -26.13 -22.43 -61.28
C SER A 820 -25.53 -22.07 -59.92
N PHE A 821 -24.97 -20.86 -59.87
CA PHE A 821 -24.29 -20.25 -58.75
C PHE A 821 -25.27 -19.27 -58.11
N LEU A 822 -25.77 -19.57 -56.90
CA LEU A 822 -26.07 -18.65 -55.79
C LEU A 822 -27.02 -19.30 -54.76
N TRP A 823 -26.67 -19.09 -53.48
CA TRP A 823 -27.38 -19.41 -52.22
C TRP A 823 -27.44 -20.87 -51.77
N ARG A 824 -26.55 -21.24 -50.81
CA ARG A 824 -26.86 -22.27 -49.80
C ARG A 824 -25.99 -22.22 -48.53
N SER A 825 -26.69 -22.18 -47.39
CA SER A 825 -26.37 -22.76 -46.07
C SER A 825 -25.40 -22.06 -45.09
N PRO A 826 -25.80 -21.83 -43.81
CA PRO A 826 -24.95 -21.29 -42.73
C PRO A 826 -23.81 -22.23 -42.26
N GLY A 827 -23.73 -23.47 -42.78
CA GLY A 827 -22.72 -24.45 -42.35
C GLY A 827 -21.30 -24.16 -42.88
N SER A 828 -21.16 -23.39 -43.97
CA SER A 828 -19.87 -23.17 -44.62
C SER A 828 -18.94 -22.28 -43.78
N ILE A 829 -19.47 -21.24 -43.14
CA ILE A 829 -18.68 -20.29 -42.35
C ILE A 829 -18.17 -20.95 -41.07
N MET A 830 -19.00 -21.76 -40.40
CA MET A 830 -18.59 -22.50 -39.20
C MET A 830 -17.50 -23.53 -39.53
N SER A 831 -17.61 -24.22 -40.67
CA SER A 831 -16.57 -25.16 -41.13
C SER A 831 -15.27 -24.48 -41.55
N PHE A 832 -15.36 -23.28 -42.13
CA PHE A 832 -14.21 -22.46 -42.50
C PHE A 832 -13.49 -21.90 -41.27
N LEU A 833 -14.24 -21.42 -40.26
CA LEU A 833 -13.71 -20.94 -38.99
C LEU A 833 -13.09 -22.07 -38.14
N LEU A 834 -13.70 -23.26 -38.14
CA LEU A 834 -13.11 -24.44 -37.47
C LEU A 834 -11.81 -24.88 -38.14
N ARG A 835 -11.73 -24.81 -39.49
CA ARG A 835 -10.48 -25.04 -40.24
C ARG A 835 -9.44 -23.93 -40.02
N PHE A 836 -9.88 -22.69 -39.85
CA PHE A 836 -9.01 -21.57 -39.51
C PHE A 836 -8.44 -21.69 -38.08
N LEU A 837 -9.21 -22.27 -37.14
CA LEU A 837 -8.82 -22.50 -35.74
C LEU A 837 -7.99 -23.79 -35.54
N GLN A 838 -8.11 -24.80 -36.41
CA GLN A 838 -7.38 -26.07 -36.31
C GLN A 838 -5.94 -26.05 -36.84
N GLY A 839 -5.48 -24.93 -37.41
CA GLY A 839 -4.11 -24.80 -37.89
C GLY A 839 -3.92 -25.38 -39.29
N TRP A 840 -3.19 -24.66 -40.13
CA TRP A 840 -2.70 -25.16 -41.41
C TRP A 840 -1.80 -26.38 -41.15
N ASP A 841 -2.35 -27.58 -41.30
CA ASP A 841 -1.53 -28.75 -41.57
C ASP A 841 -0.90 -28.58 -42.96
N HIS A 842 0.43 -28.65 -43.01
CA HIS A 842 1.20 -28.69 -44.25
C HIS A 842 0.66 -29.78 -45.19
N PRO A 843 0.32 -29.48 -46.45
CA PRO A 843 0.41 -30.51 -47.47
C PRO A 843 1.91 -30.77 -47.69
N ARG A 844 2.34 -32.01 -47.45
CA ARG A 844 3.60 -32.54 -47.97
C ARG A 844 3.54 -32.48 -49.50
N SER A 845 4.05 -31.40 -50.08
CA SER A 845 4.48 -31.38 -51.48
C SER A 845 5.71 -30.50 -51.59
N ASN A 846 6.81 -31.12 -52.00
CA ASN A 846 7.99 -30.45 -52.55
C ASN A 846 7.51 -29.51 -53.66
N ASP A 847 7.50 -28.21 -53.40
CA ASP A 847 7.95 -27.24 -54.38
C ASP A 847 8.33 -25.94 -53.69
N GLN A 848 9.50 -25.45 -54.08
CA GLN A 848 10.14 -24.27 -53.54
C GLN A 848 9.46 -23.00 -54.05
N SER A 849 9.55 -21.99 -53.19
CA SER A 849 9.43 -20.56 -53.44
C SER A 849 8.02 -19.94 -53.33
N VAL A 850 7.98 -18.90 -52.49
CA VAL A 850 7.24 -17.63 -52.61
C VAL A 850 6.45 -17.28 -51.32
N TRP A 851 7.02 -16.31 -50.58
CA TRP A 851 6.55 -15.56 -49.39
C TRP A 851 6.22 -16.32 -48.09
N SER A 852 7.23 -16.46 -47.22
CA SER A 852 7.05 -16.75 -45.80
C SER A 852 6.58 -15.49 -45.05
N ILE A 853 5.28 -15.35 -44.82
CA ILE A 853 4.76 -14.41 -43.82
C ILE A 853 5.00 -15.07 -42.44
N PRO A 854 5.71 -14.43 -41.50
CA PRO A 854 5.94 -15.01 -40.18
C PRO A 854 4.61 -15.25 -39.49
N HIS A 855 4.48 -16.43 -38.88
CA HIS A 855 3.27 -16.91 -38.21
C HIS A 855 2.70 -15.82 -37.27
N LEU A 856 1.45 -15.43 -37.49
CA LEU A 856 0.70 -14.53 -36.61
C LEU A 856 0.30 -15.25 -35.30
N THR A 857 1.28 -15.79 -34.58
CA THR A 857 1.17 -16.27 -33.20
C THR A 857 1.17 -15.12 -32.18
N ILE A 858 1.04 -13.86 -32.64
CA ILE A 858 1.21 -12.66 -31.82
C ILE A 858 0.10 -12.47 -30.78
N LEU A 859 -1.07 -13.11 -30.91
CA LEU A 859 -2.13 -12.99 -29.90
C LEU A 859 -2.79 -14.34 -29.58
N PRO A 860 -2.18 -15.18 -28.73
CA PRO A 860 -2.87 -16.30 -28.07
C PRO A 860 -4.16 -15.83 -27.37
N GLY A 861 -4.18 -14.57 -26.91
CA GLY A 861 -5.37 -13.91 -26.36
C GLY A 861 -6.52 -13.73 -27.36
N LEU A 862 -6.25 -13.57 -28.66
CA LEU A 862 -7.29 -13.42 -29.69
C LEU A 862 -8.03 -14.75 -29.89
N GLN A 863 -7.31 -15.88 -29.92
CA GLN A 863 -7.89 -17.22 -30.02
C GLN A 863 -8.76 -17.56 -28.80
N PHE A 864 -8.29 -17.24 -27.59
CA PHE A 864 -9.09 -17.37 -26.37
C PHE A 864 -10.32 -16.46 -26.37
N SER A 865 -10.17 -15.23 -26.86
CA SER A 865 -11.29 -14.29 -26.98
C SER A 865 -12.32 -14.77 -28.00
N LEU A 866 -11.88 -15.27 -29.15
CA LEU A 866 -12.77 -15.85 -30.17
C LEU A 866 -13.48 -17.09 -29.64
N ALA A 867 -12.77 -17.98 -28.95
CA ALA A 867 -13.36 -19.18 -28.34
C ALA A 867 -14.38 -18.82 -27.25
N GLY A 868 -14.11 -17.79 -26.45
CA GLY A 868 -15.03 -17.27 -25.44
C GLY A 868 -16.30 -16.64 -26.04
N ILE A 869 -16.14 -15.85 -27.11
CA ILE A 869 -17.24 -15.25 -27.88
C ILE A 869 -18.11 -16.33 -28.52
N LEU A 870 -17.49 -17.36 -29.11
CA LEU A 870 -18.20 -18.45 -29.78
C LEU A 870 -18.84 -19.45 -28.80
N GLY A 871 -18.28 -19.62 -27.59
CA GLY A 871 -18.76 -20.57 -26.59
C GLY A 871 -19.95 -20.08 -25.77
N LYS A 872 -19.82 -18.93 -25.09
CA LYS A 872 -20.87 -18.35 -24.24
C LYS A 872 -20.83 -16.81 -24.27
N PRO A 873 -21.35 -16.17 -25.34
CA PRO A 873 -21.19 -14.74 -25.55
C PRO A 873 -21.76 -13.91 -24.38
N GLU A 874 -22.92 -14.28 -23.84
CA GLU A 874 -23.54 -13.54 -22.73
C GLU A 874 -22.70 -13.50 -21.44
N THR A 875 -21.86 -14.52 -21.22
CA THR A 875 -21.04 -14.61 -20.01
C THR A 875 -19.71 -13.90 -20.23
N PHE A 876 -19.17 -14.03 -21.44
CA PHE A 876 -17.96 -13.35 -21.90
C PHE A 876 -18.11 -11.81 -21.84
N PHE A 877 -19.21 -11.27 -22.34
CA PHE A 877 -19.49 -9.82 -22.31
C PHE A 877 -19.87 -9.27 -20.92
N LYS A 878 -20.09 -10.13 -19.92
CA LYS A 878 -20.29 -9.69 -18.52
C LYS A 878 -18.99 -9.43 -17.79
N VAL A 879 -17.85 -9.84 -18.33
CA VAL A 879 -16.55 -9.59 -17.69
C VAL A 879 -16.14 -8.12 -17.95
N PRO A 880 -15.89 -7.31 -16.90
CA PRO A 880 -15.57 -5.89 -17.06
C PRO A 880 -14.33 -5.63 -17.95
N VAL A 881 -13.31 -6.48 -17.85
CA VAL A 881 -12.07 -6.36 -18.64
C VAL A 881 -12.34 -6.50 -20.15
N ILE A 882 -13.16 -7.48 -20.54
CA ILE A 882 -13.50 -7.72 -21.95
C ILE A 882 -14.26 -6.54 -22.53
N ARG A 883 -15.21 -6.01 -21.76
CA ARG A 883 -15.94 -4.81 -22.12
C ARG A 883 -14.99 -3.62 -22.31
N PHE A 884 -14.08 -3.43 -21.37
CA PHE A 884 -13.11 -2.36 -21.40
C PHE A 884 -12.22 -2.43 -22.66
N VAL A 885 -11.72 -3.63 -23.02
CA VAL A 885 -10.98 -3.85 -24.27
C VAL A 885 -11.80 -3.49 -25.51
N TYR A 886 -13.09 -3.86 -25.53
CA TYR A 886 -13.97 -3.49 -26.63
C TYR A 886 -14.21 -1.97 -26.70
N GLU A 887 -14.35 -1.30 -25.55
CA GLU A 887 -14.47 0.16 -25.48
C GLU A 887 -13.23 0.84 -26.06
N ILE A 888 -12.01 0.36 -25.74
CA ILE A 888 -10.76 0.83 -26.38
C ILE A 888 -10.79 0.60 -27.87
N PHE A 889 -11.10 -0.62 -28.31
CA PHE A 889 -11.10 -0.96 -29.72
C PHE A 889 -12.08 -0.08 -30.50
N SER A 890 -13.29 0.10 -29.98
CA SER A 890 -14.30 0.98 -30.58
C SER A 890 -13.83 2.44 -30.62
N TYR A 891 -13.14 2.90 -29.58
CA TYR A 891 -12.56 4.24 -29.53
C TYR A 891 -11.44 4.43 -30.55
N LEU A 892 -10.56 3.44 -30.73
CA LEU A 892 -9.51 3.46 -31.76
C LEU A 892 -10.11 3.49 -33.18
N VAL A 893 -11.16 2.71 -33.43
CA VAL A 893 -11.89 2.76 -34.72
C VAL A 893 -12.48 4.15 -34.95
N MET A 894 -13.10 4.74 -33.94
CA MET A 894 -13.62 6.11 -34.01
C MET A 894 -12.50 7.12 -34.31
N LEU A 895 -11.32 6.97 -33.70
CA LEU A 895 -10.18 7.86 -33.92
C LEU A 895 -9.59 7.70 -35.33
N VAL A 896 -9.56 6.49 -35.89
CA VAL A 896 -9.17 6.26 -37.30
C VAL A 896 -10.16 6.90 -38.26
N LEU A 897 -11.47 6.79 -37.98
CA LEU A 897 -12.51 7.46 -38.75
C LEU A 897 -12.37 8.98 -38.65
N PHE A 898 -12.13 9.51 -37.46
CA PHE A 898 -11.86 10.93 -37.23
C PHE A 898 -10.65 11.41 -38.06
N CYS A 899 -9.50 10.73 -37.98
CA CYS A 899 -8.32 11.08 -38.78
C CYS A 899 -8.60 11.09 -40.29
N SER A 900 -9.49 10.20 -40.75
CA SER A 900 -9.92 10.16 -42.16
C SER A 900 -10.86 11.32 -42.52
N SER A 901 -11.64 11.84 -41.56
CA SER A 901 -12.58 12.95 -41.72
C SER A 901 -12.03 14.33 -41.31
N VAL A 902 -10.81 14.45 -40.75
CA VAL A 902 -10.20 15.74 -40.36
C VAL A 902 -10.09 16.71 -41.54
N LEU A 903 -9.77 16.23 -42.73
CA LEU A 903 -9.72 17.07 -43.93
C LEU A 903 -11.12 17.23 -44.52
N LEU A 904 -11.84 18.26 -44.07
CA LEU A 904 -13.10 18.69 -44.66
C LEU A 904 -12.83 19.26 -46.07
N LYS A 905 -12.97 18.42 -47.09
CA LYS A 905 -12.58 18.73 -48.48
C LYS A 905 -13.61 19.57 -49.26
N GLU A 906 -14.92 19.43 -48.97
CA GLU A 906 -15.99 20.04 -49.80
C GLU A 906 -17.20 20.50 -48.95
N PRO A 907 -17.78 21.69 -49.19
CA PRO A 907 -18.93 22.20 -48.44
C PRO A 907 -20.22 21.45 -48.75
N ASP A 908 -20.41 20.96 -49.98
CA ASP A 908 -21.72 20.49 -50.47
C ASP A 908 -21.99 19.01 -50.18
N PHE A 909 -20.95 18.21 -49.98
CA PHE A 909 -21.05 16.78 -49.79
C PHE A 909 -20.46 16.34 -48.45
N ILE A 910 -21.28 15.65 -47.65
CA ILE A 910 -20.82 15.02 -46.41
C ILE A 910 -20.34 13.60 -46.75
N PRO A 911 -19.03 13.31 -46.71
CA PRO A 911 -18.51 11.97 -46.96
C PRO A 911 -19.08 10.95 -45.97
N ARG A 912 -19.17 9.70 -46.42
CA ARG A 912 -19.75 8.60 -45.61
C ARG A 912 -19.01 8.42 -44.28
N ASP A 913 -17.69 8.62 -44.29
CA ASP A 913 -16.84 8.44 -43.11
C ASP A 913 -17.14 9.51 -42.03
N GLU A 914 -17.44 10.75 -42.44
CA GLU A 914 -17.87 11.84 -41.55
C GLU A 914 -19.24 11.55 -40.93
N VAL A 915 -20.19 11.01 -41.71
CA VAL A 915 -21.49 10.58 -41.18
C VAL A 915 -21.32 9.48 -40.14
N ILE A 916 -20.48 8.49 -40.40
CA ILE A 916 -20.19 7.40 -39.46
C ILE A 916 -19.55 7.95 -38.19
N PHE A 917 -18.60 8.89 -38.31
CA PHE A 917 -18.01 9.58 -37.18
C PHE A 917 -19.06 10.33 -36.33
N TYR A 918 -20.00 11.07 -36.94
CA TYR A 918 -21.05 11.75 -36.19
C TYR A 918 -22.00 10.79 -35.47
N ILE A 919 -22.27 9.61 -36.04
CA ILE A 919 -23.02 8.55 -35.35
C ILE A 919 -22.24 8.08 -34.11
N PHE A 920 -20.93 7.90 -34.22
CA PHE A 920 -20.07 7.59 -33.08
C PHE A 920 -20.08 8.71 -32.02
N ALA A 921 -19.97 9.97 -32.43
CA ALA A 921 -20.01 11.13 -31.55
C ALA A 921 -21.35 11.26 -30.83
N ALA A 922 -22.47 11.01 -31.52
CA ALA A 922 -23.80 10.94 -30.91
C ALA A 922 -23.90 9.79 -29.89
N GLY A 923 -23.24 8.66 -30.18
CA GLY A 923 -23.12 7.54 -29.24
C GLY A 923 -22.32 7.91 -27.99
N LEU A 924 -21.23 8.68 -28.13
CA LEU A 924 -20.46 9.21 -27.00
C LEU A 924 -21.30 10.18 -26.17
N LEU A 925 -21.97 11.14 -26.82
CA LEU A 925 -22.88 12.08 -26.15
C LEU A 925 -23.97 11.35 -25.38
N TRP A 926 -24.60 10.33 -25.97
CA TRP A 926 -25.62 9.54 -25.29
C TRP A 926 -25.06 8.78 -24.08
N ARG A 927 -23.82 8.28 -24.16
CA ARG A 927 -23.16 7.65 -23.02
C ARG A 927 -22.97 8.65 -21.86
N GLU A 928 -22.42 9.83 -22.13
CA GLU A 928 -22.21 10.86 -21.11
C GLU A 928 -23.53 11.32 -20.48
N VAL A 929 -24.59 11.47 -21.28
CA VAL A 929 -25.94 11.80 -20.77
C VAL A 929 -26.46 10.72 -19.81
N LEU A 930 -26.27 9.44 -20.14
CA LEU A 930 -26.68 8.35 -19.25
C LEU A 930 -25.87 8.30 -17.96
N GLU A 931 -24.56 8.57 -18.03
CA GLU A 931 -23.71 8.64 -16.83
C GLU A 931 -24.07 9.83 -15.95
N PHE A 932 -24.36 10.99 -16.55
CA PHE A 932 -24.89 12.15 -15.83
C PHE A 932 -26.22 11.81 -15.13
N LEU A 933 -27.16 11.17 -15.83
CA LEU A 933 -28.46 10.80 -15.27
C LEU A 933 -28.34 9.82 -14.10
N ASP A 934 -27.40 8.87 -14.16
CA ASP A 934 -27.12 7.96 -13.04
C ASP A 934 -26.48 8.69 -11.84
N GLY A 935 -25.78 9.79 -12.09
CA GLY A 935 -25.12 10.62 -11.07
C GLY A 935 -26.06 11.58 -10.35
N VAL A 936 -27.22 11.92 -10.92
CA VAL A 936 -28.20 12.81 -10.26
C VAL A 936 -28.91 12.05 -9.14
N PRO A 937 -28.76 12.46 -7.86
CA PRO A 937 -29.44 11.78 -6.75
C PRO A 937 -30.95 11.85 -6.96
N THR A 938 -31.60 10.69 -7.13
CA THR A 938 -33.05 10.60 -7.28
C THR A 938 -33.72 11.31 -6.12
N ARG A 939 -34.61 12.26 -6.42
CA ARG A 939 -35.38 13.05 -5.44
C ARG A 939 -35.98 12.08 -4.42
N ARG A 940 -35.37 12.01 -3.23
CA ARG A 940 -35.97 11.32 -2.10
C ARG A 940 -37.25 12.09 -1.81
N HIS A 941 -38.39 11.57 -2.28
CA HIS A 941 -39.68 12.06 -1.84
C HIS A 941 -39.69 11.85 -0.32
N ARG A 942 -39.46 12.94 0.42
CA ARG A 942 -39.68 13.00 1.85
C ARG A 942 -41.19 12.89 1.98
N THR A 943 -41.68 11.65 2.04
CA THR A 943 -43.06 11.36 2.43
C THR A 943 -43.17 11.85 3.86
N SER A 944 -43.66 13.07 4.02
CA SER A 944 -44.12 13.63 5.28
C SER A 944 -45.34 12.82 5.72
N GLY A 945 -45.10 11.64 6.28
CA GLY A 945 -46.07 10.83 7.00
C GLY A 945 -45.75 10.90 8.49
N GLY A 946 -46.01 12.06 9.10
CA GLY A 946 -46.24 12.14 10.53
C GLY A 946 -47.74 12.00 10.79
N PRO A 947 -48.17 11.33 11.88
CA PRO A 947 -49.58 11.23 12.22
C PRO A 947 -50.12 12.63 12.56
N ARG A 948 -51.15 13.05 11.82
CA ARG A 948 -51.94 14.25 12.13
C ARG A 948 -52.72 14.00 13.42
N THR A 949 -52.37 14.75 14.47
CA THR A 949 -53.36 15.21 15.44
C THR A 949 -54.23 16.27 14.77
N GLU A 950 -55.54 16.10 14.93
CA GLU A 950 -56.57 17.04 14.53
C GLU A 950 -56.42 18.34 15.31
N GLU A 951 -56.41 19.48 14.61
CA GLU A 951 -57.07 20.70 15.07
C GLU A 951 -57.22 21.70 13.92
N GLY A 952 -58.37 22.37 13.90
CA GLY A 952 -58.93 23.07 12.74
C GLY A 952 -58.27 24.40 12.39
N GLY A 953 -58.39 24.76 11.12
CA GLY A 953 -58.00 26.07 10.62
C GLY A 953 -58.26 26.20 9.12
N ARG A 954 -59.35 26.88 8.78
CA ARG A 954 -59.79 27.22 7.42
C ARG A 954 -58.80 28.22 6.80
N VAL A 955 -58.13 27.88 5.71
CA VAL A 955 -57.37 28.83 4.87
C VAL A 955 -57.57 28.47 3.40
N GLU A 956 -57.89 29.49 2.61
CA GLU A 956 -58.27 29.45 1.18
C GLU A 956 -57.16 28.96 0.24
N PRO A 957 -57.50 28.43 -0.95
CA PRO A 957 -56.52 28.01 -1.94
C PRO A 957 -56.01 29.22 -2.76
N GLY A 958 -54.83 29.72 -2.38
CA GLY A 958 -54.05 30.63 -3.20
C GLY A 958 -53.39 29.91 -4.39
N ILE A 959 -53.81 30.29 -5.59
CA ILE A 959 -53.23 29.92 -6.88
C ILE A 959 -51.74 30.30 -6.90
N SER A 960 -50.85 29.30 -6.98
CA SER A 960 -49.41 29.52 -7.21
C SER A 960 -49.02 29.07 -8.62
N HIS A 961 -48.73 30.09 -9.43
CA HIS A 961 -48.21 30.04 -10.78
C HIS A 961 -46.91 29.23 -10.94
N LEU A 962 -46.80 28.60 -12.11
CA LEU A 962 -45.60 28.09 -12.81
C LEU A 962 -44.23 28.47 -12.21
N GLY A 963 -43.62 27.54 -11.47
CA GLY A 963 -42.20 27.55 -11.12
C GLY A 963 -41.36 26.66 -12.05
N ALA A 964 -41.23 27.02 -13.33
CA ALA A 964 -40.35 26.32 -14.28
C ALA A 964 -38.85 26.65 -14.06
N GLY A 965 -38.53 27.81 -13.47
CA GLY A 965 -37.14 28.27 -13.29
C GLY A 965 -36.34 27.54 -12.20
N SER A 966 -36.98 26.95 -11.19
CA SER A 966 -36.26 26.30 -10.07
C SER A 966 -35.67 24.94 -10.45
N ASN A 967 -36.29 24.22 -11.39
CA ASN A 967 -35.80 22.94 -11.87
C ASN A 967 -34.59 23.09 -12.79
N PHE A 968 -34.55 24.15 -13.62
CA PHE A 968 -33.43 24.45 -14.51
C PHE A 968 -32.18 24.81 -13.71
N ASN A 969 -32.25 25.75 -12.75
CA ASN A 969 -31.10 26.11 -11.91
C ASN A 969 -30.58 24.91 -11.10
N ARG A 970 -31.47 24.01 -10.66
CA ARG A 970 -31.07 22.78 -9.98
C ARG A 970 -30.35 21.82 -10.93
N MET A 971 -30.87 21.65 -12.14
CA MET A 971 -30.26 20.79 -13.17
C MET A 971 -28.90 21.34 -13.61
N VAL A 972 -28.79 22.66 -13.82
CA VAL A 972 -27.53 23.36 -14.08
C VAL A 972 -26.57 23.14 -12.92
N SER A 973 -26.96 23.35 -11.66
CA SER A 973 -26.05 23.13 -10.52
C SER A 973 -25.59 21.67 -10.34
N ALA A 974 -26.41 20.70 -10.75
CA ALA A 974 -26.05 19.29 -10.75
C ALA A 974 -25.10 18.96 -11.91
N PHE A 975 -25.35 19.55 -13.08
CA PHE A 975 -24.49 19.45 -14.26
C PHE A 975 -23.12 20.08 -14.01
N THR A 976 -23.08 21.29 -13.47
CA THR A 976 -21.84 21.97 -13.06
C THR A 976 -21.05 21.10 -12.09
N ARG A 977 -21.70 20.50 -11.09
CA ARG A 977 -21.01 19.57 -10.17
C ARG A 977 -20.47 18.32 -10.85
N TYR A 978 -21.20 17.73 -11.79
CA TYR A 978 -20.74 16.54 -12.50
C TYR A 978 -19.52 16.85 -13.40
N VAL A 979 -19.60 17.95 -14.16
CA VAL A 979 -18.55 18.37 -15.09
C VAL A 979 -17.26 18.74 -14.36
N PHE A 980 -17.34 19.43 -13.21
CA PHE A 980 -16.15 19.89 -12.47
C PHE A 980 -15.64 18.92 -11.39
N TYR A 981 -16.31 17.78 -11.15
CA TYR A 981 -15.84 16.80 -10.15
C TYR A 981 -14.70 15.92 -10.64
N ASP A 982 -14.71 15.57 -11.94
CA ASP A 982 -13.68 14.74 -12.56
C ASP A 982 -13.14 15.43 -13.81
N THR A 983 -11.82 15.61 -13.84
CA THR A 983 -11.09 16.17 -14.97
C THR A 983 -11.43 15.48 -16.28
N TRP A 984 -11.55 14.15 -16.25
CA TRP A 984 -11.80 13.37 -17.46
C TRP A 984 -13.19 13.63 -18.04
N ASN A 985 -14.16 13.89 -17.16
CA ASN A 985 -15.52 14.26 -17.57
C ASN A 985 -15.55 15.68 -18.12
N PHE A 986 -14.75 16.59 -17.57
CA PHE A 986 -14.58 17.93 -18.12
C PHE A 986 -14.01 17.89 -19.55
N MET A 987 -12.95 17.10 -19.77
CA MET A 987 -12.35 16.92 -21.09
C MET A 987 -13.31 16.28 -22.09
N ASP A 988 -14.05 15.23 -21.70
CA ASP A 988 -15.05 14.58 -22.56
C ASP A 988 -16.18 15.54 -22.92
N THR A 989 -16.68 16.31 -21.94
CA THR A 989 -17.73 17.31 -22.16
C THR A 989 -17.25 18.42 -23.10
N SER A 990 -16.02 18.90 -22.92
CA SER A 990 -15.40 19.90 -23.79
C SER A 990 -15.26 19.37 -25.22
N THR A 991 -14.80 18.12 -25.38
CA THR A 991 -14.67 17.46 -26.70
C THR A 991 -16.01 17.38 -27.42
N ILE A 992 -17.05 16.88 -26.73
CA ILE A 992 -18.39 16.74 -27.29
C ILE A 992 -18.99 18.10 -27.64
N CYS A 993 -18.75 19.12 -26.82
CA CYS A 993 -19.16 20.49 -27.11
C CYS A 993 -18.51 21.02 -28.39
N CYS A 994 -17.18 20.87 -28.55
CA CYS A 994 -16.47 21.27 -29.76
C CYS A 994 -17.01 20.55 -31.01
N ILE A 995 -17.24 19.23 -30.93
CA ILE A 995 -17.80 18.46 -32.05
C ILE A 995 -19.23 18.92 -32.39
N PHE A 996 -20.05 19.22 -31.39
CA PHE A 996 -21.41 19.69 -31.58
C PHE A 996 -21.45 21.09 -32.21
N VAL A 997 -20.60 22.01 -31.76
CA VAL A 997 -20.44 23.34 -32.34
C VAL A 997 -19.94 23.23 -33.78
N ALA A 998 -18.94 22.39 -34.04
CA ALA A 998 -18.47 22.12 -35.40
C ALA A 998 -19.59 21.58 -36.31
N PHE A 999 -20.42 20.67 -35.80
CA PHE A 999 -21.58 20.15 -36.53
C PHE A 999 -22.62 21.23 -36.84
N ILE A 1000 -22.93 22.14 -35.90
CA ILE A 1000 -23.87 23.25 -36.15
C ILE A 1000 -23.33 24.16 -37.25
N PHE A 1001 -22.07 24.61 -37.15
CA PHE A 1001 -21.46 25.46 -38.18
C PHE A 1001 -21.39 24.73 -39.53
N ARG A 1002 -21.11 23.42 -39.53
CA ARG A 1002 -21.13 22.59 -40.73
C ARG A 1002 -22.52 22.54 -41.39
N MET A 1003 -23.59 22.50 -40.59
CA MET A 1003 -24.98 22.53 -41.08
C MET A 1003 -25.41 23.91 -41.58
N ILE A 1004 -24.91 24.98 -40.97
CA ILE A 1004 -25.18 26.37 -41.38
C ILE A 1004 -24.41 26.70 -42.66
N ALA A 1005 -23.14 26.28 -42.77
CA ALA A 1005 -22.30 26.50 -43.96
C ALA A 1005 -22.89 25.93 -45.24
N ARG A 1006 -23.81 24.96 -45.15
CA ARG A 1006 -24.59 24.44 -46.28
C ARG A 1006 -25.50 25.51 -46.93
N PHE A 1007 -25.80 26.59 -46.22
CA PHE A 1007 -26.64 27.70 -46.67
C PHE A 1007 -25.83 28.92 -47.15
N ASP A 1008 -24.60 28.72 -47.62
CA ASP A 1008 -23.83 29.65 -48.49
C ASP A 1008 -22.84 30.61 -47.78
N SER A 1009 -22.19 30.18 -46.69
CA SER A 1009 -21.18 30.98 -45.97
C SER A 1009 -19.82 30.27 -45.85
N GLU A 1010 -18.83 30.70 -46.64
CA GLU A 1010 -17.43 30.24 -46.54
C GLU A 1010 -16.85 30.48 -45.13
N PHE A 1011 -17.29 31.55 -44.47
CA PHE A 1011 -16.88 31.90 -43.10
C PHE A 1011 -17.29 30.83 -42.08
N ASP A 1012 -18.51 30.30 -42.17
CA ASP A 1012 -18.98 29.26 -41.23
C ASP A 1012 -18.29 27.92 -41.48
N LEU A 1013 -17.87 27.64 -42.70
CA LEU A 1013 -17.05 26.46 -43.01
C LEU A 1013 -15.69 26.54 -42.31
N PHE A 1014 -15.06 27.72 -42.27
CA PHE A 1014 -13.81 27.93 -41.55
C PHE A 1014 -13.98 27.67 -40.04
N TYR A 1015 -15.03 28.20 -39.40
CA TYR A 1015 -15.28 27.90 -37.97
C TYR A 1015 -15.58 26.43 -37.73
N ALA A 1016 -16.32 25.78 -38.63
CA ALA A 1016 -16.55 24.34 -38.55
C ALA A 1016 -15.21 23.58 -38.58
N GLN A 1017 -14.32 23.92 -39.52
CA GLN A 1017 -12.97 23.34 -39.60
C GLN A 1017 -12.13 23.64 -38.36
N PHE A 1018 -12.17 24.87 -37.84
CA PHE A 1018 -11.44 25.27 -36.65
C PHE A 1018 -11.87 24.49 -35.41
N PHE A 1019 -13.17 24.42 -35.11
CA PHE A 1019 -13.68 23.67 -33.96
C PHE A 1019 -13.48 22.16 -34.12
N TYR A 1020 -13.54 21.64 -35.36
CA TYR A 1020 -13.24 20.25 -35.65
C TYR A 1020 -11.75 19.94 -35.40
N ALA A 1021 -10.84 20.81 -35.85
CA ALA A 1021 -9.41 20.70 -35.59
C ALA A 1021 -9.08 20.84 -34.10
N LEU A 1022 -9.74 21.76 -33.38
CA LEU A 1022 -9.59 21.94 -31.94
C LEU A 1022 -10.03 20.70 -31.14
N SER A 1023 -10.99 19.93 -31.67
CA SER A 1023 -11.42 18.68 -31.05
C SER A 1023 -10.38 17.56 -31.17
N ALA A 1024 -9.44 17.62 -32.11
CA ALA A 1024 -8.41 16.60 -32.33
C ALA A 1024 -7.53 16.34 -31.09
N PRO A 1025 -6.82 17.33 -30.51
CA PRO A 1025 -6.00 17.11 -29.32
C PRO A 1025 -6.83 16.63 -28.12
N LEU A 1026 -8.09 17.06 -28.01
CA LEU A 1026 -8.99 16.60 -26.95
C LEU A 1026 -9.36 15.11 -27.11
N LEU A 1027 -9.60 14.65 -28.33
CA LEU A 1027 -9.80 13.21 -28.61
C LEU A 1027 -8.52 12.40 -28.34
N PHE A 1028 -7.35 12.87 -28.76
CA PHE A 1028 -6.10 12.15 -28.49
C PHE A 1028 -5.74 12.10 -27.00
N SER A 1029 -5.97 13.18 -26.27
CA SER A 1029 -5.68 13.23 -24.83
C SER A 1029 -6.54 12.27 -24.01
N ARG A 1030 -7.73 11.86 -24.50
CA ARG A 1030 -8.53 10.78 -23.89
C ARG A 1030 -7.80 9.43 -23.87
N LEU A 1031 -6.84 9.19 -24.75
CA LEU A 1031 -6.01 7.97 -24.73
C LEU A 1031 -5.13 7.89 -23.47
N LEU A 1032 -4.86 9.01 -22.80
CA LEU A 1032 -4.17 9.05 -21.49
C LEU A 1032 -5.02 8.43 -20.37
N VAL A 1033 -6.31 8.12 -20.58
CA VAL A 1033 -7.04 7.26 -19.63
C VAL A 1033 -6.51 5.83 -19.67
N LEU A 1034 -5.98 5.38 -20.81
CA LEU A 1034 -5.47 4.01 -20.97
C LEU A 1034 -4.15 3.80 -20.21
N SER A 1035 -3.36 4.86 -20.03
CA SER A 1035 -2.14 4.78 -19.21
C SER A 1035 -2.47 4.49 -17.74
N GLN A 1036 -3.68 4.79 -17.26
CA GLN A 1036 -4.12 4.50 -15.88
C GLN A 1036 -4.36 3.01 -15.60
N ILE A 1037 -4.32 2.16 -16.62
CA ILE A 1037 -4.41 0.70 -16.44
C ILE A 1037 -3.03 0.14 -16.11
N ASP A 1038 -2.02 0.72 -16.74
CA ASP A 1038 -0.65 0.28 -16.59
C ASP A 1038 -0.09 0.71 -15.24
N ALA A 1039 0.60 -0.21 -14.57
CA ALA A 1039 1.14 0.04 -13.24
C ALA A 1039 2.28 1.06 -13.24
N THR A 1040 2.93 1.28 -14.38
CA THR A 1040 4.05 2.23 -14.52
C THR A 1040 3.59 3.60 -15.01
N LEU A 1041 2.75 3.63 -16.05
CA LEU A 1041 2.29 4.89 -16.65
C LEU A 1041 1.17 5.56 -15.85
N GLY A 1042 0.41 4.79 -15.07
CA GLY A 1042 -0.72 5.30 -14.31
C GLY A 1042 -0.34 6.31 -13.24
N PRO A 1043 0.59 6.00 -12.32
CA PRO A 1043 1.10 6.96 -11.35
C PRO A 1043 1.70 8.20 -12.03
N MET A 1044 2.47 8.04 -13.12
CA MET A 1044 3.04 9.18 -13.86
C MET A 1044 1.97 10.13 -14.42
N THR A 1045 0.87 9.58 -14.94
CA THR A 1045 -0.24 10.41 -15.45
C THR A 1045 -0.91 11.22 -14.33
N GLN A 1046 -1.04 10.64 -13.14
CA GLN A 1046 -1.57 11.34 -11.96
C GLN A 1046 -0.61 12.44 -11.47
N VAL A 1047 0.69 12.15 -11.47
CA VAL A 1047 1.73 13.14 -11.15
C VAL A 1047 1.64 14.35 -12.08
N ILE A 1048 1.59 14.12 -13.40
CA ILE A 1048 1.48 15.18 -14.41
C ILE A 1048 0.26 16.07 -14.14
N TRP A 1049 -0.90 15.48 -13.88
CA TRP A 1049 -2.13 16.25 -13.64
C TRP A 1049 -2.03 17.14 -12.40
N ARG A 1050 -1.54 16.58 -11.28
CA ARG A 1050 -1.36 17.35 -10.05
C ARG A 1050 -0.32 18.44 -10.22
N MET A 1051 0.81 18.14 -10.85
CA MET A 1051 1.86 19.11 -11.13
C MET A 1051 1.38 20.25 -12.02
N MET A 1052 0.47 19.98 -12.98
CA MET A 1052 -0.07 21.01 -13.87
C MET A 1052 -0.81 22.14 -13.12
N SER A 1053 -1.50 21.82 -12.01
CA SER A 1053 -2.15 22.86 -11.19
C SER A 1053 -1.13 23.79 -10.51
N HIS A 1054 -0.02 23.24 -10.03
CA HIS A 1054 1.08 24.01 -9.46
C HIS A 1054 1.79 24.84 -10.55
N MET A 1055 2.03 24.24 -11.72
CA MET A 1055 2.63 24.90 -12.88
C MET A 1055 1.79 26.10 -13.34
N LEU A 1056 0.46 25.98 -13.40
CA LEU A 1056 -0.42 27.06 -13.85
C LEU A 1056 -0.36 28.30 -12.94
N ARG A 1057 -0.20 28.12 -11.62
CA ARG A 1057 -0.05 29.25 -10.70
C ARG A 1057 1.25 30.00 -10.95
N PHE A 1058 2.33 29.28 -11.24
CA PHE A 1058 3.62 29.87 -11.58
C PHE A 1058 3.62 30.48 -12.99
N SER A 1059 2.99 29.82 -13.97
CA SER A 1059 2.90 30.33 -15.34
C SER A 1059 2.09 31.62 -15.44
N ALA A 1060 1.13 31.85 -14.52
CA ALA A 1060 0.44 33.14 -14.44
C ALA A 1060 1.41 34.31 -14.15
N PHE A 1061 2.44 34.08 -13.33
CA PHE A 1061 3.49 35.07 -13.09
C PHE A 1061 4.36 35.28 -14.33
N ILE A 1062 4.74 34.20 -15.02
CA ILE A 1062 5.45 34.28 -16.32
C ILE A 1062 4.61 35.07 -17.33
N ALA A 1063 3.32 34.77 -17.46
CA ALA A 1063 2.41 35.47 -18.37
C ALA A 1063 2.29 36.96 -18.05
N MET A 1064 2.26 37.34 -16.77
CA MET A 1064 2.25 38.75 -16.35
C MET A 1064 3.50 39.49 -16.84
N VAL A 1065 4.68 38.88 -16.68
CA VAL A 1065 5.94 39.47 -17.15
C VAL A 1065 5.99 39.49 -18.69
N MET A 1066 5.52 38.44 -19.37
CA MET A 1066 5.42 38.46 -20.85
C MET A 1066 4.53 39.60 -21.34
N LEU A 1067 3.35 39.80 -20.71
CA LEU A 1067 2.41 40.84 -21.07
C LEU A 1067 2.98 42.25 -20.86
N SER A 1068 3.74 42.45 -19.77
CA SER A 1068 4.35 43.75 -19.48
C SER A 1068 5.42 44.13 -20.51
N PHE A 1069 6.26 43.18 -20.92
CA PHE A 1069 7.24 43.42 -21.99
C PHE A 1069 6.57 43.55 -23.36
N ALA A 1070 5.54 42.75 -23.68
CA ALA A 1070 4.79 42.89 -24.93
C ALA A 1070 4.14 44.27 -25.05
N LEU A 1071 3.57 44.81 -23.96
CA LEU A 1071 3.05 46.18 -23.92
C LEU A 1071 4.17 47.22 -24.10
N ALA A 1072 5.33 46.99 -23.50
CA ALA A 1072 6.46 47.90 -23.59
C ALA A 1072 7.04 47.95 -25.02
N PHE A 1073 7.17 46.81 -25.70
CA PHE A 1073 7.56 46.74 -27.11
C PHE A 1073 6.53 47.41 -28.02
N HIS A 1074 5.23 47.12 -27.82
CA HIS A 1074 4.16 47.76 -28.57
C HIS A 1074 4.19 49.29 -28.38
N ALA A 1075 4.35 49.78 -27.15
CA ALA A 1075 4.42 51.22 -26.88
C ALA A 1075 5.58 51.91 -27.62
N VAL A 1076 6.74 51.26 -27.73
CA VAL A 1076 7.93 51.82 -28.41
C VAL A 1076 7.81 51.76 -29.94
N PHE A 1077 7.23 50.69 -30.50
CA PHE A 1077 7.27 50.41 -31.95
C PHE A 1077 5.92 50.57 -32.67
N HIS A 1078 4.81 50.86 -31.99
CA HIS A 1078 3.48 51.02 -32.64
C HIS A 1078 3.47 52.13 -33.71
N THR A 1079 4.27 53.19 -33.54
CA THR A 1079 4.30 54.34 -34.46
C THR A 1079 4.88 54.00 -35.83
N CYS A 1080 5.61 52.89 -35.96
CA CYS A 1080 6.04 52.36 -37.27
C CYS A 1080 4.87 51.84 -38.11
N GLY A 1081 3.71 51.53 -37.49
CA GLY A 1081 2.55 50.94 -38.16
C GLY A 1081 1.53 51.94 -38.72
N GLU A 1082 1.42 53.14 -38.16
CA GLU A 1082 0.24 54.00 -38.37
C GLU A 1082 0.45 55.17 -39.37
N HIS A 1083 1.70 55.52 -39.72
CA HIS A 1083 2.00 56.79 -40.45
C HIS A 1083 2.82 56.66 -41.74
N SER A 1084 2.93 55.47 -42.36
CA SER A 1084 3.57 55.38 -43.68
C SER A 1084 2.61 55.69 -44.83
N GLU A 1085 2.54 56.97 -45.23
CA GLU A 1085 2.12 57.31 -46.59
C GLU A 1085 3.13 56.77 -47.64
N PRO A 1086 2.66 56.38 -48.84
CA PRO A 1086 3.38 55.55 -49.79
C PRO A 1086 4.31 56.38 -50.68
N GLN A 1087 5.40 56.93 -50.14
CA GLN A 1087 6.42 57.64 -50.94
C GLN A 1087 7.79 56.95 -50.99
N CYS A 1088 7.84 55.64 -50.71
CA CYS A 1088 8.98 54.81 -51.10
C CYS A 1088 8.65 54.04 -52.36
N THR A 1089 8.74 54.71 -53.51
CA THR A 1089 8.66 54.10 -54.84
C THR A 1089 9.93 53.31 -55.14
N LEU A 1090 10.03 52.09 -54.65
CA LEU A 1090 10.85 51.05 -55.26
C LEU A 1090 10.04 49.76 -55.16
N ASP A 1091 9.49 49.38 -56.31
CA ASP A 1091 9.04 48.03 -56.63
C ASP A 1091 10.23 47.08 -56.39
N ASP A 1092 10.21 46.37 -55.27
CA ASP A 1092 10.61 44.97 -55.12
C ASP A 1092 10.53 44.61 -53.62
N ASP A 1093 9.98 43.43 -53.38
CA ASP A 1093 9.57 42.84 -52.11
C ASP A 1093 10.58 42.96 -50.96
N ASP A 1094 10.07 43.31 -49.78
CA ASP A 1094 10.31 42.61 -48.50
C ASP A 1094 9.49 43.29 -47.40
N ALA A 1095 8.62 42.52 -46.74
CA ALA A 1095 7.79 42.99 -45.64
C ALA A 1095 8.66 43.59 -44.52
N PHE A 1096 8.36 44.79 -44.03
CA PHE A 1096 9.14 45.42 -42.95
C PHE A 1096 8.95 44.59 -41.66
N PRO A 1097 9.94 43.79 -41.25
CA PRO A 1097 9.72 42.71 -40.28
C PRO A 1097 9.40 43.25 -38.88
N LEU A 1098 9.84 44.47 -38.57
CA LEU A 1098 9.56 45.13 -37.30
C LEU A 1098 8.09 45.60 -37.17
N ARG A 1099 7.41 45.92 -38.27
CA ARG A 1099 5.96 46.24 -38.26
C ARG A 1099 5.14 44.98 -38.06
N ASP A 1100 5.52 43.89 -38.71
CA ASP A 1100 4.81 42.62 -38.59
C ASP A 1100 5.05 41.96 -37.22
N ALA A 1101 6.16 42.30 -36.54
CA ALA A 1101 6.48 41.83 -35.20
C ALA A 1101 5.84 42.64 -34.06
N PHE A 1102 5.72 43.97 -34.18
CA PHE A 1102 5.31 44.86 -33.06
C PHE A 1102 4.17 45.84 -33.38
N GLY A 1103 3.62 45.81 -34.60
CA GLY A 1103 2.61 46.75 -35.08
C GLY A 1103 1.30 46.66 -34.30
N THR A 1104 0.87 45.45 -33.94
CA THR A 1104 -0.25 45.25 -33.01
C THR A 1104 0.22 44.68 -31.68
N PHE A 1105 -0.59 44.86 -30.63
CA PHE A 1105 -0.34 44.25 -29.33
C PHE A 1105 -0.29 42.72 -29.40
N GLY A 1106 -1.11 42.11 -30.27
CA GLY A 1106 -1.15 40.65 -30.47
C GLY A 1106 0.14 40.13 -31.09
N ASP A 1107 0.64 40.82 -32.12
CA ASP A 1107 1.89 40.45 -32.79
C ASP A 1107 3.08 40.65 -31.84
N SER A 1108 3.05 41.72 -31.05
CA SER A 1108 4.06 41.98 -30.02
C SER A 1108 4.11 40.87 -28.98
N LEU A 1109 2.94 40.38 -28.53
CA LEU A 1109 2.84 39.27 -27.59
C LEU A 1109 3.39 37.97 -28.19
N LEU A 1110 3.09 37.70 -29.46
CA LEU A 1110 3.53 36.48 -30.16
C LEU A 1110 5.04 36.48 -30.40
N THR A 1111 5.60 37.63 -30.81
CA THR A 1111 7.05 37.82 -30.98
C THR A 1111 7.80 37.62 -29.66
N VAL A 1112 7.30 38.22 -28.58
CA VAL A 1112 7.87 38.08 -27.23
C VAL A 1112 7.77 36.62 -26.75
N PHE A 1113 6.61 35.97 -26.94
CA PHE A 1113 6.43 34.56 -26.59
C PHE A 1113 7.37 33.63 -27.37
N SER A 1114 7.54 33.84 -28.68
CA SER A 1114 8.48 33.09 -29.52
C SER A 1114 9.93 33.26 -29.02
N SER A 1115 10.31 34.48 -28.63
CA SER A 1115 11.61 34.78 -28.04
C SER A 1115 11.86 33.99 -26.74
N ALA A 1116 10.85 33.83 -25.87
CA ALA A 1116 10.98 33.01 -24.65
C ALA A 1116 11.23 31.52 -24.90
N LEU A 1117 10.79 30.97 -26.04
CA LEU A 1117 11.00 29.56 -26.41
C LEU A 1117 12.42 29.27 -26.94
N GLY A 1118 13.27 30.29 -27.09
CA GLY A 1118 14.68 30.14 -27.44
C GLY A 1118 15.09 30.74 -28.79
N GLY A 1119 14.24 31.55 -29.41
CA GLY A 1119 14.55 32.28 -30.65
C GLY A 1119 14.50 33.80 -30.50
N PRO A 1120 15.42 34.45 -29.77
CA PRO A 1120 15.50 35.90 -29.77
C PRO A 1120 16.06 36.39 -31.11
N GLU A 1121 15.18 36.88 -31.97
CA GLU A 1121 15.55 37.47 -33.26
C GLU A 1121 16.03 38.91 -33.06
N PHE A 1122 17.32 39.08 -32.81
CA PHE A 1122 17.94 40.40 -32.68
C PHE A 1122 18.01 41.15 -34.02
N ASP A 1123 18.06 40.41 -35.12
CA ASP A 1123 18.14 40.92 -36.49
C ASP A 1123 16.91 41.77 -36.86
N LEU A 1124 15.77 41.56 -36.19
CA LEU A 1124 14.57 42.41 -36.33
C LEU A 1124 14.86 43.88 -36.04
N PHE A 1125 15.82 44.18 -35.17
CA PHE A 1125 16.13 45.54 -34.74
C PHE A 1125 17.21 46.22 -35.58
N ASP A 1126 17.82 45.54 -36.55
CA ASP A 1126 18.89 46.11 -37.37
C ASP A 1126 18.41 47.21 -38.31
N ASP A 1127 17.16 47.09 -38.78
CA ASP A 1127 16.51 48.09 -39.64
C ASP A 1127 15.92 49.28 -38.88
N ALA A 1128 15.86 49.19 -37.54
CA ALA A 1128 15.33 50.25 -36.69
C ALA A 1128 16.27 51.48 -36.72
N GLY A 1129 15.81 52.60 -37.27
CA GLY A 1129 16.58 53.84 -37.33
C GLY A 1129 17.41 54.04 -38.61
N SER A 1130 17.20 53.24 -39.65
CA SER A 1130 17.68 53.55 -41.00
C SER A 1130 16.90 54.75 -41.58
N ASP A 1131 17.60 55.68 -42.24
CA ASP A 1131 17.10 57.00 -42.68
C ASP A 1131 15.90 56.97 -43.66
N CYS A 1132 15.47 55.80 -44.15
CA CYS A 1132 14.58 55.74 -45.32
C CYS A 1132 13.10 55.44 -45.05
N ARG A 1133 12.64 54.92 -43.90
CA ARG A 1133 11.22 54.46 -43.84
C ARG A 1133 10.44 54.66 -42.53
N CYS A 1134 11.08 54.88 -41.38
CA CYS A 1134 10.38 55.17 -40.13
C CYS A 1134 11.09 56.32 -39.39
N ASN A 1135 10.39 57.42 -39.08
CA ASN A 1135 10.90 58.54 -38.28
C ASN A 1135 11.08 58.16 -36.80
N LEU A 1136 11.81 57.09 -36.51
CA LEU A 1136 12.11 56.63 -35.15
C LEU A 1136 13.33 57.40 -34.61
N PRO A 1137 13.35 57.76 -33.31
CA PRO A 1137 14.51 58.38 -32.70
C PRO A 1137 15.75 57.50 -32.87
N ARG A 1138 16.94 58.09 -33.08
CA ARG A 1138 18.22 57.36 -33.22
C ARG A 1138 18.52 56.36 -32.08
N GLY A 1139 17.91 56.53 -30.90
CA GLY A 1139 18.02 55.61 -29.76
C GLY A 1139 17.07 54.41 -29.77
N ALA A 1140 16.14 54.30 -30.72
CA ALA A 1140 15.13 53.24 -30.74
C ALA A 1140 15.72 51.85 -31.00
N ARG A 1141 16.75 51.73 -31.84
CA ARG A 1141 17.50 50.48 -32.04
C ARG A 1141 18.14 49.99 -30.75
N SER A 1142 18.87 50.87 -30.07
CA SER A 1142 19.49 50.54 -28.78
C SER A 1142 18.45 50.22 -27.70
N ALA A 1143 17.30 50.90 -27.70
CA ALA A 1143 16.20 50.61 -26.78
C ALA A 1143 15.57 49.24 -27.04
N GLY A 1144 15.29 48.88 -28.30
CA GLY A 1144 14.75 47.56 -28.67
C GLY A 1144 15.70 46.42 -28.30
N ILE A 1145 16.97 46.53 -28.66
CA ILE A 1145 17.99 45.52 -28.34
C ILE A 1145 18.15 45.38 -26.81
N SER A 1146 18.23 46.50 -26.08
CA SER A 1146 18.37 46.45 -24.62
C SER A 1146 17.15 45.85 -23.92
N MET A 1147 15.93 46.20 -24.33
CA MET A 1147 14.69 45.61 -23.80
C MET A 1147 14.61 44.12 -24.11
N MET A 1148 15.03 43.69 -25.31
CA MET A 1148 15.07 42.26 -25.69
C MET A 1148 16.09 41.49 -24.85
N VAL A 1149 17.30 42.03 -24.62
CA VAL A 1149 18.31 41.40 -23.76
C VAL A 1149 17.80 41.27 -22.32
N VAL A 1150 17.20 42.32 -21.74
CA VAL A 1150 16.63 42.28 -20.39
C VAL A 1150 15.49 41.26 -20.31
N TYR A 1151 14.63 41.21 -21.34
CA TYR A 1151 13.56 40.23 -21.45
C TYR A 1151 14.10 38.79 -21.48
N THR A 1152 15.06 38.49 -22.36
CA THR A 1152 15.64 37.14 -22.50
C THR A 1152 16.33 36.70 -21.21
N ILE A 1153 17.07 37.58 -20.53
CA ILE A 1153 17.66 37.27 -19.21
C ILE A 1153 16.55 36.97 -18.19
N THR A 1154 15.54 37.82 -18.11
CA THR A 1154 14.45 37.67 -17.13
C THR A 1154 13.65 36.39 -17.39
N MET A 1155 13.28 36.11 -18.64
CA MET A 1155 12.49 34.93 -19.00
C MET A 1155 13.30 33.64 -18.97
N SER A 1156 14.35 33.56 -19.77
CA SER A 1156 15.06 32.30 -20.00
C SER A 1156 16.01 31.96 -18.87
N VAL A 1157 16.69 32.94 -18.26
CA VAL A 1157 17.68 32.68 -17.19
C VAL A 1157 17.04 32.66 -15.82
N VAL A 1158 16.08 33.53 -15.53
CA VAL A 1158 15.46 33.60 -14.19
C VAL A 1158 14.19 32.77 -14.13
N LEU A 1159 13.16 33.13 -14.91
CA LEU A 1159 11.81 32.56 -14.74
C LEU A 1159 11.72 31.10 -15.16
N LEU A 1160 12.34 30.70 -16.28
CA LEU A 1160 12.31 29.31 -16.77
C LEU A 1160 13.12 28.37 -15.87
N ASN A 1161 14.28 28.81 -15.38
CA ASN A 1161 15.07 28.03 -14.41
C ASN A 1161 14.35 27.89 -13.07
N LEU A 1162 13.65 28.93 -12.61
CA LEU A 1162 12.84 28.86 -11.40
C LEU A 1162 11.63 27.91 -11.61
N LEU A 1163 10.99 27.94 -12.78
CA LEU A 1163 9.93 26.99 -13.12
C LEU A 1163 10.43 25.53 -13.04
N ILE A 1164 11.61 25.24 -13.59
CA ILE A 1164 12.23 23.90 -13.53
C ILE A 1164 12.47 23.49 -12.07
N ALA A 1165 13.00 24.40 -11.24
CA ALA A 1165 13.23 24.13 -9.82
C ALA A 1165 11.93 23.82 -9.06
N VAL A 1166 10.86 24.60 -9.30
CA VAL A 1166 9.55 24.38 -8.69
C VAL A 1166 8.91 23.08 -9.17
N LEU A 1167 9.06 22.73 -10.45
CA LEU A 1167 8.57 21.46 -10.98
C LEU A 1167 9.31 20.27 -10.34
N SER A 1168 10.62 20.36 -10.13
CA SER A 1168 11.40 19.29 -9.50
C SER A 1168 10.97 19.04 -8.05
N THR A 1169 10.76 20.08 -7.25
CA THR A 1169 10.35 19.91 -5.85
C THR A 1169 8.90 19.45 -5.74
N ALA A 1170 8.00 19.97 -6.60
CA ALA A 1170 6.60 19.54 -6.64
C ALA A 1170 6.45 18.08 -7.11
N HIS A 1171 7.32 17.62 -8.02
CA HIS A 1171 7.33 16.22 -8.45
C HIS A 1171 7.51 15.28 -7.26
N ASP A 1172 8.52 15.51 -6.43
CA ASP A 1172 8.87 14.60 -5.32
C ASP A 1172 7.76 14.54 -4.26
N GLU A 1173 7.15 15.69 -3.93
CA GLU A 1173 6.03 15.75 -2.99
C GLU A 1173 4.77 15.04 -3.53
N VAL A 1174 4.47 15.23 -4.82
CA VAL A 1174 3.30 14.64 -5.47
C VAL A 1174 3.48 13.14 -5.70
N TYR A 1175 4.69 12.69 -6.04
CA TYR A 1175 5.00 11.30 -6.35
C TYR A 1175 4.67 10.35 -5.19
N VAL A 1176 4.98 10.74 -3.94
CA VAL A 1176 4.68 9.96 -2.72
C VAL A 1176 3.18 9.68 -2.57
N ASN A 1177 2.33 10.57 -3.07
CA ASN A 1177 0.88 10.44 -2.97
C ASN A 1177 0.23 9.86 -4.24
N ALA A 1178 0.93 9.88 -5.38
CA ALA A 1178 0.41 9.48 -6.67
C ALA A 1178 0.04 8.00 -6.75
N GLU A 1179 0.75 7.12 -6.05
CA GLU A 1179 0.43 5.68 -6.03
C GLU A 1179 -0.92 5.38 -5.36
N LYS A 1180 -1.22 6.05 -4.24
CA LYS A 1180 -2.51 5.92 -3.55
C LYS A 1180 -3.66 6.39 -4.42
N GLU A 1181 -3.47 7.51 -5.11
CA GLU A 1181 -4.45 8.03 -6.05
C GLU A 1181 -4.62 7.16 -7.28
N PHE A 1182 -3.53 6.59 -7.79
CA PHE A 1182 -3.56 5.64 -8.89
C PHE A 1182 -4.43 4.42 -8.53
N HIS A 1183 -4.24 3.84 -7.35
CA HIS A 1183 -5.07 2.72 -6.90
C HIS A 1183 -6.55 3.11 -6.75
N LEU A 1184 -6.83 4.30 -6.23
CA LEU A 1184 -8.19 4.84 -6.12
C LEU A 1184 -8.82 5.05 -7.52
N ALA A 1185 -8.09 5.65 -8.46
CA ALA A 1185 -8.53 5.88 -9.83
C ALA A 1185 -8.81 4.56 -10.54
N ARG A 1186 -7.91 3.58 -10.39
CA ARG A 1186 -8.09 2.22 -10.92
C ARG A 1186 -9.33 1.53 -10.34
N ALA A 1187 -9.57 1.66 -9.04
CA ALA A 1187 -10.78 1.12 -8.40
C ALA A 1187 -12.06 1.76 -8.97
N ARG A 1188 -12.06 3.09 -9.16
CA ARG A 1188 -13.19 3.82 -9.77
C ARG A 1188 -13.47 3.36 -11.20
N LEU A 1189 -12.43 3.19 -12.03
CA LEU A 1189 -12.56 2.68 -13.40
C LEU A 1189 -13.18 1.27 -13.44
N VAL A 1190 -12.76 0.38 -12.53
CA VAL A 1190 -13.32 -0.97 -12.42
C VAL A 1190 -14.80 -0.93 -11.99
N VAL A 1191 -15.15 -0.11 -10.99
CA VAL A 1191 -16.53 0.05 -10.52
C VAL A 1191 -17.44 0.62 -11.62
N GLN A 1192 -16.96 1.62 -12.36
CA GLN A 1192 -17.69 2.20 -13.49
C GLN A 1192 -17.94 1.15 -14.58
N SER A 1193 -16.90 0.38 -14.92
CA SER A 1193 -16.98 -0.73 -15.89
C SER A 1193 -17.96 -1.83 -15.41
N ALA A 1194 -17.97 -2.15 -14.12
CA ALA A 1194 -18.91 -3.12 -13.55
C ALA A 1194 -20.36 -2.60 -13.57
N ARG A 1195 -20.57 -1.32 -13.24
CA ARG A 1195 -21.90 -0.68 -13.24
C ARG A 1195 -22.49 -0.62 -14.65
N SER A 1196 -21.68 -0.29 -15.65
CA SER A 1196 -22.12 -0.23 -17.04
C SER A 1196 -22.51 -1.62 -17.58
N VAL A 1197 -21.79 -2.68 -17.18
CA VAL A 1197 -22.17 -4.08 -17.43
C VAL A 1197 -23.52 -4.42 -16.78
N ALA A 1198 -23.73 -4.04 -15.52
CA ALA A 1198 -24.97 -4.32 -14.80
C ALA A 1198 -26.19 -3.72 -15.51
N HIS A 1199 -26.05 -2.52 -16.09
CA HIS A 1199 -27.10 -1.84 -16.84
C HIS A 1199 -27.21 -2.30 -18.31
N ARG A 1200 -26.47 -3.34 -18.72
CA ARG A 1200 -26.44 -3.89 -20.09
C ARG A 1200 -26.25 -2.83 -21.18
N ARG A 1201 -25.49 -1.76 -20.90
CA ARG A 1201 -25.25 -0.68 -21.88
C ARG A 1201 -24.13 -1.13 -22.82
N PRO A 1202 -24.36 -1.35 -24.12
CA PRO A 1202 -23.26 -1.68 -25.02
C PRO A 1202 -22.36 -0.45 -25.25
N PRO A 1203 -21.13 -0.65 -25.71
CA PRO A 1203 -20.20 0.43 -26.04
C PRO A 1203 -20.71 1.27 -27.23
N PRO A 1204 -20.33 2.56 -27.32
CA PRO A 1204 -20.59 3.37 -28.51
C PRO A 1204 -20.00 2.70 -29.76
N PRO A 1205 -20.66 2.69 -30.92
CA PRO A 1205 -21.94 3.32 -31.27
C PRO A 1205 -23.16 2.40 -31.07
N LEU A 1206 -22.93 1.14 -30.63
CA LEU A 1206 -23.97 0.12 -30.50
C LEU A 1206 -25.03 0.48 -29.44
N ASN A 1207 -24.72 1.43 -28.56
CA ASN A 1207 -25.68 2.01 -27.62
C ASN A 1207 -26.87 2.69 -28.30
N LEU A 1208 -26.64 3.42 -29.39
CA LEU A 1208 -27.69 4.04 -30.19
C LEU A 1208 -28.52 3.00 -30.93
N VAL A 1209 -27.87 1.96 -31.47
CA VAL A 1209 -28.57 0.86 -32.14
C VAL A 1209 -29.53 0.17 -31.18
N LYS A 1210 -29.08 -0.14 -29.96
CA LYS A 1210 -29.94 -0.71 -28.92
C LYS A 1210 -31.10 0.22 -28.53
N LEU A 1211 -30.84 1.52 -28.41
CA LEU A 1211 -31.88 2.51 -28.13
C LEU A 1211 -32.92 2.54 -29.25
N GLY A 1212 -32.46 2.59 -30.51
CA GLY A 1212 -33.30 2.58 -31.70
C GLY A 1212 -34.19 1.33 -31.75
N PHE A 1213 -33.63 0.14 -31.60
CA PHE A 1213 -34.40 -1.11 -31.53
C PHE A 1213 -35.37 -1.15 -30.35
N GLY A 1214 -34.96 -0.64 -29.17
CA GLY A 1214 -35.82 -0.58 -28.00
C GLY A 1214 -37.06 0.30 -28.23
N VAL A 1215 -36.85 1.52 -28.73
CA VAL A 1215 -37.95 2.44 -29.09
C VAL A 1215 -38.83 1.83 -30.18
N LEU A 1216 -38.24 1.16 -31.17
CA LEU A 1216 -38.99 0.50 -32.23
C LEU A 1216 -39.89 -0.60 -31.66
N ILE A 1217 -39.37 -1.45 -30.77
CA ILE A 1217 -40.16 -2.49 -30.09
C ILE A 1217 -41.25 -1.87 -29.21
N ASP A 1218 -40.95 -0.80 -28.49
CA ASP A 1218 -41.94 -0.10 -27.65
C ASP A 1218 -43.07 0.50 -28.50
N VAL A 1219 -42.74 1.15 -29.62
CA VAL A 1219 -43.73 1.67 -30.57
C VAL A 1219 -44.55 0.52 -31.19
N PHE A 1220 -43.90 -0.57 -31.61
CA PHE A 1220 -44.60 -1.73 -32.16
C PHE A 1220 -45.50 -2.41 -31.13
N THR A 1221 -45.09 -2.49 -29.87
CA THR A 1221 -45.88 -3.09 -28.80
C THR A 1221 -47.07 -2.21 -28.40
N GLU A 1222 -46.92 -0.88 -28.40
CA GLU A 1222 -48.05 0.04 -28.22
C GLU A 1222 -49.03 0.00 -29.39
N ILE A 1223 -48.55 -0.06 -30.65
CA ILE A 1223 -49.39 -0.27 -31.83
C ILE A 1223 -50.11 -1.63 -31.74
N TRP A 1224 -49.44 -2.69 -31.30
CA TRP A 1224 -50.05 -4.01 -31.12
C TRP A 1224 -51.09 -4.04 -30.00
N ARG A 1225 -50.83 -3.35 -28.88
CA ARG A 1225 -51.81 -3.15 -27.79
C ARG A 1225 -53.03 -2.39 -28.29
N PHE A 1226 -52.84 -1.36 -29.10
CA PHE A 1226 -53.93 -0.61 -29.72
C PHE A 1226 -54.76 -1.49 -30.66
N ILE A 1227 -54.13 -2.33 -31.48
CA ILE A 1227 -54.81 -3.30 -32.36
C ILE A 1227 -55.59 -4.35 -31.55
N LEU A 1228 -55.01 -4.87 -30.46
CA LEU A 1228 -55.68 -5.81 -29.55
C LEU A 1228 -56.88 -5.16 -28.85
N TRP A 1229 -56.74 -3.91 -28.41
CA TRP A 1229 -57.83 -3.13 -27.85
C TRP A 1229 -58.95 -2.89 -28.88
N ALA A 1230 -58.60 -2.51 -30.12
CA ALA A 1230 -59.57 -2.34 -31.22
C ALA A 1230 -60.30 -3.66 -31.58
N ARG A 1231 -59.59 -4.81 -31.56
CA ARG A 1231 -60.21 -6.13 -31.71
C ARG A 1231 -61.15 -6.48 -30.56
N SER A 1232 -60.78 -6.13 -29.33
CA SER A 1232 -61.65 -6.31 -28.15
C SER A 1232 -62.88 -5.39 -28.17
N LEU A 1233 -62.81 -4.21 -28.80
CA LEU A 1233 -64.00 -3.38 -29.05
C LEU A 1233 -64.90 -4.00 -30.12
N ARG A 1234 -64.31 -4.52 -31.20
CA ARG A 1234 -65.07 -5.14 -32.29
C ARG A 1234 -65.84 -6.38 -31.84
N SER A 1235 -65.28 -7.20 -30.95
CA SER A 1235 -66.01 -8.35 -30.38
C SER A 1235 -67.18 -7.91 -29.49
N ARG A 1236 -67.02 -6.84 -28.70
CA ARG A 1236 -68.11 -6.32 -27.85
C ARG A 1236 -69.24 -5.64 -28.64
N CYS A 1237 -68.96 -5.12 -29.83
CA CYS A 1237 -69.97 -4.56 -30.74
C CYS A 1237 -70.67 -5.61 -31.62
N LEU A 1238 -70.19 -6.85 -31.68
CA LEU A 1238 -70.87 -7.96 -32.37
C LEU A 1238 -71.80 -8.75 -31.43
N ASP A 1239 -71.61 -8.59 -30.12
CA ASP A 1239 -72.50 -9.13 -29.07
C ASP A 1239 -73.64 -8.16 -28.69
N TRP A 1240 -73.63 -6.94 -29.22
CA TRP A 1240 -74.73 -5.96 -29.20
C TRP A 1240 -75.44 -5.97 -30.55
#